data_AF-A5PCZ7-F1
#
_entry.id   AF-A5PCZ7-F1
#
_cell.length_a   1.000
_cell.length_b   1.000
_cell.length_c   1.000
_cell.angle_alpha   90.00
_cell.angle_beta   90.00
_cell.angle_gamma   90.00
#
_symmetry.space_group_name_H-M   'P 1'
#
loop_
_entity.id
_entity.type
_entity.pdbx_description
1 polymer ?
#
loop_
_entity_poly.entity_id
_entity_poly.type
_entity_poly.pdbx_seq_one_letter_code
_entity_poly.pdbx_strand_id
1 'polypeptide(L)'
;MVAKRLIVASHGEAATFAASVGVSAAEGDIPGDATTSATISVGQTVVGELEVIGDSDWFRIDLTAGQTVSISLSGSGAGPVEDTYLRVRDGAGRLIAENDDGGTDLNSLMRLTADRTGTYYIEANSWNGQSIGEYTLSVSEAQPLELYSLDQIANQLTSGYWGGNERAFTQPIFYEFVGLSQGEERLALEAMQYWATVADIDFSPASSGSSPANLIFQNSEEGAFAQSSVQFGNGGIVSSTVNVSAAWYAQYGSTLGSYTFQTYLHEIGHALGLGHAGNYNGAASYANDATYLNDSWATTVMSYFDQSENTYFSQQGFNSVYVGTPMLADIVAIQNLYGAPSTRTGDDIYGFNSVGIDAVFNATLYPDIAYTIYDSGGHDTLDYSGFAADQVIDLRPEMYSSVGGNIGNVAIARGVILEDAIGGSGADQLIGNDVTNVLWGNGGDDVIDGGILADILWGGDGNDTLVGSAGNDTLRGEAGNDTIDGGASWDYLFGGPGNDTLTGGNGNDGLFGDAGDDTLDGGAGADLLRGGGGEDYLDAGAGNDVIKGEWASDTLLGGDGDDIILAGDGLDTVIAGSGNDLVYGEAGRDTIYGADGDDRLYGASEDDLLVGGDGDDELFGGAGDDRIAGRAGNDLLTGGAGNDLFVFGDYGAGNVDTITDFQEGDKIGLDRSLLFGTIDKLGSLDLGAFRYGTQALDADDRILYQSSTGKLFYDADGNGALAPVLFAQITPGTALSAQSFEAFGNAAPPPFASGAEPLSGADPLFA
;
A
#
# COMPACT_ATOMS: atom_id res chain seq x y z
N MET A 1 1.95 -0.25 -10.58
CA MET A 1 1.31 -1.16 -11.57
C MET A 1 1.99 -1.07 -12.95
N VAL A 2 2.62 -2.13 -13.45
CA VAL A 2 2.87 -2.32 -14.90
C VAL A 2 2.54 -3.75 -15.26
N ALA A 3 1.29 -3.98 -15.63
CA ALA A 3 0.79 -5.25 -16.12
C ALA A 3 1.39 -5.56 -17.51
N LYS A 4 2.30 -6.54 -17.58
CA LYS A 4 2.67 -7.16 -18.86
C LYS A 4 1.77 -8.37 -19.12
N ARG A 5 0.76 -8.10 -19.95
CA ARG A 5 -0.10 -9.07 -20.64
C ARG A 5 0.65 -10.33 -21.08
N LEU A 6 0.22 -11.46 -20.54
CA LEU A 6 0.52 -12.80 -21.02
C LEU A 6 -0.24 -13.03 -22.34
N ILE A 7 0.49 -13.21 -23.44
CA ILE A 7 -0.08 -13.62 -24.72
C ILE A 7 -0.37 -15.12 -24.65
N VAL A 8 -1.66 -15.46 -24.71
CA VAL A 8 -2.16 -16.82 -24.94
C VAL A 8 -1.67 -17.29 -26.32
N ALA A 9 -0.78 -18.28 -26.33
CA ALA A 9 -0.45 -19.05 -27.53
C ALA A 9 -1.18 -20.40 -27.46
N SER A 10 -2.08 -20.56 -28.43
CA SER A 10 -2.92 -21.72 -28.69
C SER A 10 -2.16 -23.03 -28.85
N HIS A 11 -2.80 -24.11 -28.39
CA HIS A 11 -2.49 -25.50 -28.69
C HIS A 11 -2.10 -25.74 -30.15
N GLY A 12 -0.97 -26.42 -30.36
CA GLY A 12 -0.50 -26.90 -31.64
C GLY A 12 0.39 -28.14 -31.48
N GLU A 13 -0.24 -29.29 -31.69
CA GLU A 13 0.29 -30.60 -32.13
C GLU A 13 1.62 -31.16 -31.58
N ALA A 14 1.51 -32.39 -31.09
CA ALA A 14 2.59 -33.29 -30.70
C ALA A 14 3.69 -33.39 -31.77
N ALA A 15 4.86 -32.82 -31.48
CA ALA A 15 6.10 -33.17 -32.13
C ALA A 15 6.76 -34.32 -31.34
N THR A 16 6.65 -35.53 -31.87
CA THR A 16 7.39 -36.71 -31.42
C THR A 16 8.90 -36.47 -31.54
N PHE A 17 9.55 -36.08 -30.44
CA PHE A 17 10.99 -36.22 -30.27
C PHE A 17 11.26 -37.54 -29.56
N ALA A 18 11.40 -38.61 -30.35
CA ALA A 18 11.99 -39.85 -29.88
C ALA A 18 13.51 -39.64 -29.74
N ALA A 19 13.95 -39.09 -28.61
CA ALA A 19 15.30 -39.35 -28.12
C ALA A 19 15.28 -40.78 -27.56
N SER A 20 16.13 -41.65 -28.10
CA SER A 20 16.30 -43.01 -27.59
C SER A 20 16.79 -42.97 -26.14
N VAL A 21 15.87 -43.13 -25.19
CA VAL A 21 16.19 -43.41 -23.79
C VAL A 21 16.84 -44.78 -23.77
N GLY A 22 18.16 -44.81 -23.61
CA GLY A 22 18.89 -46.06 -23.46
C GLY A 22 18.63 -46.62 -22.07
N VAL A 23 17.62 -47.48 -21.94
CA VAL A 23 17.47 -48.36 -20.77
C VAL A 23 18.57 -49.42 -20.88
N SER A 24 19.60 -49.33 -20.05
CA SER A 24 20.58 -50.42 -19.89
C SER A 24 20.20 -51.25 -18.67
N ALA A 25 19.97 -52.54 -18.85
CA ALA A 25 19.93 -53.49 -17.75
C ALA A 25 21.34 -53.61 -17.16
N ALA A 26 21.48 -53.54 -15.84
CA ALA A 26 22.71 -53.96 -15.19
C ALA A 26 22.87 -55.49 -15.34
N GLU A 27 24.00 -55.96 -15.87
CA GLU A 27 24.29 -57.40 -15.94
C GLU A 27 25.08 -57.83 -14.68
N GLY A 28 24.37 -58.38 -13.67
CA GLY A 28 24.91 -58.98 -12.44
C GLY A 28 24.98 -58.04 -11.22
N ASP A 29 25.12 -58.64 -10.03
CA ASP A 29 25.27 -58.00 -8.69
C ASP A 29 26.26 -56.81 -8.73
N ILE A 30 25.76 -55.62 -8.40
CA ILE A 30 26.54 -54.39 -8.38
C ILE A 30 27.09 -54.18 -6.98
N PRO A 31 28.42 -53.99 -6.82
CA PRO A 31 28.99 -53.74 -5.50
C PRO A 31 28.38 -52.52 -4.79
N GLY A 32 27.90 -52.73 -3.57
CA GLY A 32 27.45 -51.69 -2.64
C GLY A 32 28.56 -50.87 -1.97
N ASP A 33 29.66 -50.64 -2.68
CA ASP A 33 30.79 -49.87 -2.18
C ASP A 33 31.56 -49.15 -3.30
N ALA A 34 32.60 -48.39 -2.92
CA ALA A 34 33.40 -47.60 -3.85
C ALA A 34 34.22 -48.42 -4.87
N THR A 35 34.19 -49.76 -4.81
CA THR A 35 34.78 -50.64 -5.83
C THR A 35 33.86 -50.85 -7.04
N THR A 36 32.62 -50.36 -6.99
CA THR A 36 31.67 -50.43 -8.10
C THR A 36 32.27 -49.89 -9.40
N SER A 37 31.97 -50.61 -10.49
CA SER A 37 32.25 -50.15 -11.86
C SER A 37 31.00 -49.66 -12.59
N ALA A 38 29.81 -49.83 -11.97
CA ALA A 38 28.55 -49.36 -12.51
C ALA A 38 28.53 -47.82 -12.54
N THR A 39 28.00 -47.25 -13.62
CA THR A 39 27.94 -45.80 -13.83
C THR A 39 26.57 -45.40 -14.31
N ILE A 40 26.13 -44.21 -13.92
CA ILE A 40 24.93 -43.57 -14.45
C ILE A 40 25.25 -42.11 -14.79
N SER A 41 24.72 -41.63 -15.91
CA SER A 41 24.85 -40.22 -16.33
C SER A 41 23.53 -39.49 -16.21
N VAL A 42 23.57 -38.16 -16.12
CA VAL A 42 22.38 -37.32 -16.17
C VAL A 42 21.63 -37.52 -17.49
N GLY A 43 20.32 -37.76 -17.41
CA GLY A 43 19.45 -38.13 -18.52
C GLY A 43 19.33 -39.64 -18.78
N GLN A 44 19.90 -40.49 -17.92
CA GLN A 44 19.81 -41.95 -18.06
C GLN A 44 18.86 -42.59 -17.04
N THR A 45 18.34 -43.74 -17.44
CA THR A 45 17.57 -44.66 -16.60
C THR A 45 18.20 -46.05 -16.71
N VAL A 46 18.39 -46.70 -15.57
CA VAL A 46 18.91 -48.07 -15.45
C VAL A 46 17.92 -48.93 -14.69
N VAL A 47 17.89 -50.22 -15.01
CA VAL A 47 17.13 -51.23 -14.25
C VAL A 47 18.15 -52.14 -13.57
N GLY A 48 17.97 -52.35 -12.27
CA GLY A 48 18.76 -53.26 -11.44
C GLY A 48 17.85 -54.17 -10.62
N GLU A 49 18.46 -55.07 -9.85
CA GLU A 49 17.76 -56.02 -8.99
C GLU A 49 18.52 -56.15 -7.67
N LEU A 50 17.86 -55.91 -6.54
CA LEU A 50 18.42 -56.23 -5.23
C LEU A 50 18.27 -57.74 -5.02
N GLU A 51 19.35 -58.51 -5.02
CA GLU A 51 19.26 -59.96 -5.16
C GLU A 51 19.11 -60.70 -3.82
N VAL A 52 19.55 -60.08 -2.73
CA VAL A 52 19.49 -60.63 -1.37
C VAL A 52 19.12 -59.58 -0.33
N ILE A 53 18.59 -60.03 0.82
CA ILE A 53 18.34 -59.13 1.95
C ILE A 53 19.65 -58.48 2.40
N GLY A 54 19.64 -57.16 2.54
CA GLY A 54 20.79 -56.32 2.90
C GLY A 54 21.68 -55.93 1.74
N ASP A 55 21.27 -56.22 0.50
CA ASP A 55 21.96 -55.82 -0.72
C ASP A 55 21.81 -54.31 -1.00
N SER A 56 22.75 -53.73 -1.74
CA SER A 56 22.69 -52.34 -2.18
C SER A 56 23.59 -52.12 -3.39
N ASP A 57 23.09 -51.40 -4.38
CA ASP A 57 23.81 -51.20 -5.64
C ASP A 57 24.32 -49.77 -5.76
N TRP A 58 25.64 -49.58 -5.85
CA TRP A 58 26.22 -48.24 -6.03
C TRP A 58 26.52 -47.94 -7.49
N PHE A 59 26.00 -46.81 -7.98
CA PHE A 59 26.27 -46.26 -9.30
C PHE A 59 27.14 -45.01 -9.19
N ARG A 60 28.26 -45.01 -9.91
CA ARG A 60 29.13 -43.84 -10.00
C ARG A 60 28.52 -42.79 -10.95
N ILE A 61 28.47 -41.54 -10.50
CA ILE A 61 28.06 -40.38 -11.32
C ILE A 61 29.05 -39.23 -11.14
N ASP A 62 29.44 -38.58 -12.24
CA ASP A 62 30.30 -37.39 -12.18
C ASP A 62 29.42 -36.14 -12.33
N LEU A 63 29.48 -35.23 -11.34
CA LEU A 63 28.71 -34.00 -11.29
C LEU A 63 29.62 -32.77 -11.28
N THR A 64 29.12 -31.65 -11.78
CA THR A 64 29.82 -30.35 -11.72
C THR A 64 29.31 -29.54 -10.53
N ALA A 65 30.17 -28.78 -9.86
CA ALA A 65 29.75 -27.90 -8.76
C ALA A 65 28.61 -26.97 -9.21
N GLY A 66 27.53 -26.92 -8.41
CA GLY A 66 26.31 -26.16 -8.69
C GLY A 66 25.32 -26.83 -9.64
N GLN A 67 25.64 -28.00 -10.21
CA GLN A 67 24.70 -28.78 -11.00
C GLN A 67 23.67 -29.44 -10.09
N THR A 68 22.37 -29.25 -10.42
CA THR A 68 21.28 -29.89 -9.69
C THR A 68 20.66 -31.02 -10.50
N VAL A 69 20.55 -32.20 -9.91
CA VAL A 69 19.98 -33.40 -10.54
C VAL A 69 18.79 -33.91 -9.74
N SER A 70 17.84 -34.51 -10.43
CA SER A 70 16.72 -35.23 -9.82
C SER A 70 16.98 -36.72 -10.00
N ILE A 71 16.96 -37.45 -8.90
CA ILE A 71 17.28 -38.86 -8.81
C ILE A 71 16.02 -39.56 -8.31
N SER A 72 15.51 -40.48 -9.11
CA SER A 72 14.32 -41.27 -8.78
C SER A 72 14.68 -42.74 -8.74
N LEU A 73 14.30 -43.39 -7.65
CA LEU A 73 14.38 -44.83 -7.45
C LEU A 73 12.95 -45.35 -7.30
N SER A 74 12.59 -46.39 -8.04
CA SER A 74 11.24 -46.96 -8.02
C SER A 74 11.29 -48.47 -8.10
N GLY A 75 10.45 -49.15 -7.32
CA GLY A 75 10.19 -50.57 -7.51
C GLY A 75 9.63 -50.82 -8.91
N SER A 76 10.17 -51.79 -9.66
CA SER A 76 9.77 -52.02 -11.05
C SER A 76 9.66 -53.51 -11.37
N GLY A 77 9.06 -53.85 -12.51
CA GLY A 77 8.96 -55.24 -12.95
C GLY A 77 7.86 -56.05 -12.25
N ALA A 78 7.97 -57.39 -12.32
CA ALA A 78 6.95 -58.31 -11.80
C ALA A 78 7.18 -58.72 -10.32
N GLY A 79 8.39 -58.44 -9.80
CA GLY A 79 8.75 -58.56 -8.40
C GLY A 79 9.52 -57.30 -7.98
N PRO A 80 8.81 -56.18 -7.79
CA PRO A 80 9.45 -54.90 -7.49
C PRO A 80 10.06 -54.88 -6.09
N VAL A 81 11.10 -54.07 -5.90
CA VAL A 81 11.48 -53.62 -4.56
C VAL A 81 10.27 -52.90 -3.95
N GLU A 82 9.76 -53.44 -2.84
CA GLU A 82 8.51 -52.97 -2.23
C GLU A 82 8.67 -51.64 -1.50
N ASP A 83 9.85 -51.30 -1.00
CA ASP A 83 10.10 -50.09 -0.19
C ASP A 83 11.48 -49.54 -0.56
N THR A 84 11.53 -48.59 -1.49
CA THR A 84 12.79 -48.10 -2.04
C THR A 84 13.49 -47.16 -1.06
N TYR A 85 14.83 -47.17 -1.06
CA TYR A 85 15.62 -46.27 -0.22
C TYR A 85 16.82 -45.75 -0.99
N LEU A 86 16.78 -44.46 -1.32
CA LEU A 86 17.77 -43.78 -2.13
C LEU A 86 18.79 -43.10 -1.25
N ARG A 87 20.08 -43.34 -1.50
CA ARG A 87 21.19 -42.68 -0.80
C ARG A 87 22.19 -42.10 -1.79
N VAL A 88 22.80 -40.98 -1.41
CA VAL A 88 23.87 -40.35 -2.19
C VAL A 88 25.09 -40.16 -1.30
N ARG A 89 26.25 -40.50 -1.85
CA ARG A 89 27.54 -40.40 -1.19
C ARG A 89 28.53 -39.56 -1.99
N ASP A 90 29.42 -38.87 -1.29
CA ASP A 90 30.51 -38.13 -1.92
C ASP A 90 31.61 -39.05 -2.46
N GLY A 91 32.60 -38.48 -3.16
CA GLY A 91 33.72 -39.24 -3.74
C GLY A 91 34.62 -39.97 -2.73
N ALA A 92 34.47 -39.69 -1.42
CA ALA A 92 35.14 -40.42 -0.34
C ALA A 92 34.26 -41.56 0.25
N GLY A 93 33.05 -41.76 -0.28
CA GLY A 93 32.08 -42.77 0.18
C GLY A 93 31.26 -42.33 1.39
N ARG A 94 31.34 -41.07 1.80
CA ARG A 94 30.56 -40.54 2.93
C ARG A 94 29.14 -40.24 2.47
N LEU A 95 28.14 -40.67 3.25
CA LEU A 95 26.73 -40.33 3.03
C LEU A 95 26.51 -38.82 3.16
N ILE A 96 25.85 -38.23 2.17
CA ILE A 96 25.56 -36.80 2.10
C ILE A 96 24.08 -36.47 1.91
N ALA A 97 23.28 -37.39 1.38
CA ALA A 97 21.83 -37.25 1.27
C ALA A 97 21.18 -38.64 1.25
N GLU A 98 19.95 -38.74 1.72
CA GLU A 98 19.13 -39.94 1.72
C GLU A 98 17.65 -39.58 1.65
N ASN A 99 16.85 -40.46 1.06
CA ASN A 99 15.39 -40.32 1.00
C ASN A 99 14.79 -41.72 0.85
N ASP A 100 13.84 -42.05 1.72
CA ASP A 100 13.15 -43.35 1.83
C ASP A 100 11.67 -43.27 1.51
N ASP A 101 11.17 -42.14 0.96
CA ASP A 101 9.79 -41.83 0.51
C ASP A 101 8.62 -42.13 1.48
N GLY A 102 8.87 -42.75 2.62
CA GLY A 102 7.91 -42.95 3.69
C GLY A 102 7.10 -44.23 3.66
N GLY A 103 7.38 -45.20 2.79
CA GLY A 103 6.86 -46.56 2.94
C GLY A 103 6.68 -47.38 1.67
N THR A 104 6.05 -48.55 1.85
CA THR A 104 5.90 -49.53 0.77
C THR A 104 5.07 -48.98 -0.41
N ASP A 105 5.57 -49.20 -1.62
CA ASP A 105 5.01 -48.78 -2.93
C ASP A 105 5.15 -47.30 -3.28
N LEU A 106 5.93 -46.52 -2.52
CA LEU A 106 6.32 -45.16 -2.88
C LEU A 106 7.70 -45.17 -3.59
N ASN A 107 7.97 -44.09 -4.34
CA ASN A 107 9.19 -43.96 -5.12
C ASN A 107 10.12 -42.94 -4.47
N SER A 108 11.36 -43.32 -4.18
CA SER A 108 12.31 -42.42 -3.55
C SER A 108 12.76 -41.39 -4.57
N LEU A 109 12.46 -40.13 -4.31
CA LEU A 109 12.77 -39.03 -5.20
C LEU A 109 13.58 -37.98 -4.46
N MET A 110 14.77 -37.69 -4.97
CA MET A 110 15.67 -36.72 -4.36
C MET A 110 16.15 -35.71 -5.39
N ARG A 111 16.19 -34.44 -4.98
CA ARG A 111 16.93 -33.38 -5.64
C ARG A 111 18.33 -33.29 -5.00
N LEU A 112 19.39 -33.22 -5.81
CA LEU A 112 20.75 -33.08 -5.31
C LEU A 112 21.46 -31.95 -6.05
N THR A 113 21.95 -30.95 -5.32
CA THR A 113 22.87 -29.95 -5.86
C THR A 113 24.30 -30.31 -5.47
N ALA A 114 25.17 -30.54 -6.45
CA ALA A 114 26.56 -30.89 -6.20
C ALA A 114 27.33 -29.71 -5.57
N ASP A 115 27.91 -29.91 -4.39
CA ASP A 115 28.74 -28.92 -3.69
C ASP A 115 30.11 -28.73 -4.34
N ARG A 116 30.60 -29.73 -5.08
CA ARG A 116 31.91 -29.72 -5.73
C ARG A 116 31.88 -30.48 -7.05
N THR A 117 32.81 -30.16 -7.94
CA THR A 117 33.01 -30.95 -9.16
C THR A 117 33.74 -32.23 -8.81
N GLY A 118 33.17 -33.38 -9.16
CA GLY A 118 33.78 -34.67 -8.91
C GLY A 118 32.79 -35.83 -8.97
N THR A 119 33.28 -36.99 -8.52
CA THR A 119 32.51 -38.23 -8.47
C THR A 119 31.64 -38.29 -7.21
N TYR A 120 30.39 -38.73 -7.40
CA TYR A 120 29.44 -39.12 -6.37
C TYR A 120 29.00 -40.57 -6.61
N TYR A 121 28.40 -41.19 -5.60
CA TYR A 121 27.80 -42.52 -5.71
C TYR A 121 26.32 -42.44 -5.34
N ILE A 122 25.47 -42.93 -6.25
CA ILE A 122 24.04 -43.12 -6.00
C ILE A 122 23.84 -44.57 -5.59
N GLU A 123 23.32 -44.77 -4.39
CA GLU A 123 23.10 -46.08 -3.78
C GLU A 123 21.61 -46.40 -3.83
N ALA A 124 21.25 -47.41 -4.63
CA ALA A 124 19.93 -48.01 -4.63
C ALA A 124 19.87 -49.08 -3.54
N ASN A 125 18.90 -48.98 -2.64
CA ASN A 125 18.66 -49.96 -1.58
C ASN A 125 17.14 -50.08 -1.34
N SER A 126 16.77 -50.97 -0.43
CA SER A 126 15.47 -51.02 0.22
C SER A 126 15.54 -50.49 1.66
N TRP A 127 14.42 -49.99 2.17
CA TRP A 127 14.32 -49.56 3.56
C TRP A 127 14.65 -50.70 4.53
N ASN A 128 15.50 -50.40 5.53
CA ASN A 128 16.10 -51.39 6.43
C ASN A 128 16.79 -52.59 5.75
N GLY A 129 17.05 -52.52 4.43
CA GLY A 129 17.60 -53.61 3.62
C GLY A 129 16.72 -54.87 3.60
N GLN A 130 15.41 -54.75 3.83
CA GLN A 130 14.53 -55.92 3.99
C GLN A 130 13.85 -56.40 2.72
N SER A 131 13.83 -55.58 1.66
CA SER A 131 13.19 -55.90 0.38
C SER A 131 14.22 -56.27 -0.68
N ILE A 132 13.84 -57.21 -1.54
CA ILE A 132 14.58 -57.67 -2.72
C ILE A 132 13.69 -57.49 -3.95
N GLY A 133 14.27 -57.39 -5.14
CA GLY A 133 13.49 -57.30 -6.38
C GLY A 133 14.03 -56.28 -7.37
N GLU A 134 13.34 -56.15 -8.49
CA GLU A 134 13.72 -55.24 -9.57
C GLU A 134 13.40 -53.78 -9.21
N TYR A 135 14.28 -52.87 -9.56
CA TYR A 135 14.09 -51.42 -9.41
C TYR A 135 14.53 -50.68 -10.66
N THR A 136 13.97 -49.49 -10.85
CA THR A 136 14.37 -48.54 -11.88
C THR A 136 14.97 -47.31 -11.21
N LEU A 137 16.24 -47.03 -11.52
CA LEU A 137 16.96 -45.82 -11.10
C LEU A 137 17.06 -44.86 -12.28
N SER A 138 16.57 -43.64 -12.12
CA SER A 138 16.60 -42.59 -13.13
C SER A 138 17.31 -41.35 -12.60
N VAL A 139 18.20 -40.76 -13.40
CA VAL A 139 18.82 -39.47 -13.09
C VAL A 139 18.52 -38.51 -14.21
N SER A 140 17.99 -37.34 -13.88
CA SER A 140 17.68 -36.27 -14.82
C SER A 140 18.19 -34.93 -14.32
N GLU A 141 18.26 -33.93 -15.20
CA GLU A 141 18.54 -32.56 -14.78
C GLU A 141 17.31 -32.02 -14.05
N ALA A 142 17.51 -31.53 -12.82
CA ALA A 142 16.40 -31.11 -11.99
C ALA A 142 15.82 -29.78 -12.51
N GLN A 143 14.54 -29.78 -12.86
CA GLN A 143 13.85 -28.52 -13.22
C GLN A 143 13.81 -27.60 -12.00
N PRO A 144 13.91 -26.27 -12.13
CA PRO A 144 13.70 -25.36 -11.01
C PRO A 144 12.37 -25.66 -10.32
N LEU A 145 12.33 -25.55 -8.99
CA LEU A 145 11.06 -25.63 -8.27
C LEU A 145 10.17 -24.46 -8.73
N GLU A 146 8.87 -24.72 -8.86
CA GLU A 146 7.88 -23.71 -9.24
C GLU A 146 7.18 -23.18 -7.99
N LEU A 147 6.66 -21.95 -8.06
CA LEU A 147 5.80 -21.40 -7.02
C LEU A 147 4.38 -21.94 -7.22
N TYR A 148 3.81 -22.57 -6.20
CA TYR A 148 2.45 -23.12 -6.27
C TYR A 148 1.44 -22.10 -5.72
N SER A 149 0.28 -22.00 -6.38
CA SER A 149 -0.88 -21.32 -5.81
C SER A 149 -1.45 -22.11 -4.63
N LEU A 150 -2.27 -21.47 -3.79
CA LEU A 150 -2.95 -22.16 -2.69
C LEU A 150 -3.76 -23.37 -3.17
N ASP A 151 -4.40 -23.29 -4.34
CA ASP A 151 -5.16 -24.41 -4.91
C ASP A 151 -4.24 -25.56 -5.35
N GLN A 152 -3.05 -25.27 -5.88
CA GLN A 152 -2.08 -26.31 -6.24
C GLN A 152 -1.54 -27.01 -5.00
N ILE A 153 -1.23 -26.25 -3.94
CA ILE A 153 -0.84 -26.82 -2.65
C ILE A 153 -1.99 -27.65 -2.07
N ALA A 154 -3.20 -27.10 -2.03
CA ALA A 154 -4.36 -27.81 -1.52
C ALA A 154 -4.63 -29.13 -2.28
N ASN A 155 -4.46 -29.14 -3.60
CA ASN A 155 -4.55 -30.37 -4.39
C ASN A 155 -3.43 -31.37 -4.05
N GLN A 156 -2.20 -30.90 -3.82
CA GLN A 156 -1.10 -31.75 -3.36
C GLN A 156 -1.41 -32.37 -1.99
N LEU A 157 -1.90 -31.58 -1.03
CA LEU A 157 -2.28 -32.04 0.31
C LEU A 157 -3.45 -33.04 0.27
N THR A 158 -4.48 -32.79 -0.54
CA THR A 158 -5.71 -33.60 -0.53
C THR A 158 -5.65 -34.84 -1.42
N SER A 159 -4.92 -34.79 -2.54
CA SER A 159 -4.90 -35.89 -3.52
C SER A 159 -3.52 -36.25 -4.01
N GLY A 160 -2.63 -35.28 -4.24
CA GLY A 160 -1.29 -35.50 -4.81
C GLY A 160 -0.43 -36.44 -3.97
N TYR A 161 -0.31 -36.16 -2.67
CA TYR A 161 0.41 -37.00 -1.71
C TYR A 161 -0.14 -38.43 -1.64
N TRP A 162 -1.46 -38.59 -1.80
CA TRP A 162 -2.13 -39.89 -1.73
C TRP A 162 -2.18 -40.64 -3.07
N GLY A 163 -1.45 -40.19 -4.08
CA GLY A 163 -1.42 -40.83 -5.41
C GLY A 163 -2.72 -40.66 -6.21
N GLY A 164 -3.45 -39.55 -5.97
CA GLY A 164 -4.62 -39.11 -6.73
C GLY A 164 -5.98 -39.42 -6.12
N ASN A 165 -6.04 -39.99 -4.91
CA ASN A 165 -7.31 -40.24 -4.21
C ASN A 165 -7.44 -39.34 -2.97
N GLU A 166 -8.54 -38.60 -2.89
CA GLU A 166 -8.90 -37.86 -1.68
C GLU A 166 -9.29 -38.80 -0.54
N ARG A 167 -9.02 -38.36 0.69
CA ARG A 167 -9.37 -39.09 1.92
C ARG A 167 -10.16 -38.17 2.82
N ALA A 168 -11.31 -38.65 3.32
CA ALA A 168 -12.14 -37.88 4.24
C ALA A 168 -13.01 -38.78 5.12
N PHE A 169 -13.36 -38.31 6.32
CA PHE A 169 -14.34 -38.94 7.19
C PHE A 169 -15.77 -38.72 6.69
N THR A 170 -16.68 -39.60 7.11
CA THR A 170 -18.11 -39.27 7.17
C THR A 170 -18.42 -38.62 8.51
N GLN A 171 -19.09 -37.46 8.48
CA GLN A 171 -19.50 -36.72 9.67
C GLN A 171 -20.67 -37.40 10.42
N PRO A 172 -20.78 -37.25 11.75
CA PRO A 172 -19.81 -36.64 12.67
C PRO A 172 -18.62 -37.55 13.00
N ILE A 173 -17.51 -36.96 13.43
CA ILE A 173 -16.28 -37.65 13.84
C ILE A 173 -16.31 -37.86 15.36
N PHE A 174 -16.23 -39.11 15.81
CA PHE A 174 -16.27 -39.48 17.23
C PHE A 174 -14.87 -39.73 17.79
N TYR A 175 -14.44 -38.89 18.74
CA TYR A 175 -13.09 -38.95 19.30
C TYR A 175 -13.01 -39.57 20.70
N GLU A 176 -11.86 -40.18 21.04
CA GLU A 176 -11.53 -40.68 22.37
C GLU A 176 -10.05 -40.41 22.71
N PHE A 177 -9.78 -40.02 23.97
CA PHE A 177 -8.43 -39.87 24.52
C PHE A 177 -8.01 -41.10 25.32
N VAL A 178 -6.83 -41.64 25.02
CA VAL A 178 -6.30 -42.85 25.65
C VAL A 178 -4.91 -42.57 26.22
N GLY A 179 -4.83 -42.43 27.54
CA GLY A 179 -3.54 -42.29 28.25
C GLY A 179 -2.95 -40.87 28.31
N LEU A 180 -3.61 -39.89 27.69
CA LEU A 180 -3.21 -38.49 27.74
C LEU A 180 -3.43 -37.89 29.14
N SER A 181 -2.53 -36.99 29.53
CA SER A 181 -2.73 -36.10 30.67
C SER A 181 -3.70 -34.97 30.31
N GLN A 182 -4.24 -34.29 31.33
CA GLN A 182 -5.14 -33.14 31.13
C GLN A 182 -4.52 -32.03 30.27
N GLY A 183 -3.19 -31.85 30.33
CA GLY A 183 -2.48 -30.85 29.51
C GLY A 183 -2.42 -31.25 28.03
N GLU A 184 -2.18 -32.54 27.75
CA GLU A 184 -2.19 -33.10 26.39
C GLU A 184 -3.60 -33.09 25.80
N GLU A 185 -4.61 -33.53 26.57
CA GLU A 185 -6.03 -33.49 26.14
C GLU A 185 -6.45 -32.07 25.76
N ARG A 186 -6.03 -31.06 26.54
CA ARG A 186 -6.32 -29.66 26.23
C ARG A 186 -5.71 -29.23 24.89
N LEU A 187 -4.44 -29.53 24.63
CA LEU A 187 -3.81 -29.15 23.35
C LEU A 187 -4.47 -29.86 22.16
N ALA A 188 -4.79 -31.14 22.30
CA ALA A 188 -5.48 -31.90 21.25
C ALA A 188 -6.91 -31.36 20.99
N LEU A 189 -7.65 -31.00 22.06
CA LEU A 189 -8.99 -30.38 21.94
C LEU A 189 -8.92 -29.03 21.23
N GLU A 190 -7.98 -28.16 21.62
CA GLU A 190 -7.79 -26.85 20.99
C GLU A 190 -7.43 -27.01 19.50
N ALA A 191 -6.51 -27.92 19.16
CA ALA A 191 -6.13 -28.18 17.78
C ALA A 191 -7.31 -28.71 16.93
N MET A 192 -8.14 -29.62 17.48
CA MET A 192 -9.38 -30.05 16.83
C MET A 192 -10.35 -28.89 16.64
N GLN A 193 -10.47 -28.00 17.62
CA GLN A 193 -11.36 -26.84 17.53
C GLN A 193 -10.93 -25.91 16.39
N TYR A 194 -9.62 -25.63 16.21
CA TYR A 194 -9.18 -24.80 15.07
C TYR A 194 -9.49 -25.42 13.71
N TRP A 195 -9.37 -26.74 13.56
CA TRP A 195 -9.82 -27.42 12.33
C TRP A 195 -11.33 -27.30 12.11
N ALA A 196 -12.13 -27.45 13.16
CA ALA A 196 -13.60 -27.28 13.09
C ALA A 196 -14.04 -25.83 12.88
N THR A 197 -13.20 -24.85 13.22
CA THR A 197 -13.48 -23.44 12.94
C THR A 197 -13.28 -23.11 11.46
N VAL A 198 -12.38 -23.80 10.75
CA VAL A 198 -12.07 -23.50 9.35
C VAL A 198 -12.77 -24.43 8.33
N ALA A 199 -13.36 -25.55 8.78
CA ALA A 199 -14.10 -26.50 7.96
C ALA A 199 -15.38 -27.01 8.66
N ASP A 200 -16.38 -27.44 7.89
CA ASP A 200 -17.64 -28.03 8.39
C ASP A 200 -17.43 -29.44 8.97
N ILE A 201 -16.74 -29.49 10.12
CA ILE A 201 -16.36 -30.72 10.83
C ILE A 201 -17.03 -30.74 12.21
N ASP A 202 -17.77 -31.81 12.50
CA ASP A 202 -18.41 -32.04 13.79
C ASP A 202 -17.62 -33.08 14.59
N PHE A 203 -16.78 -32.59 15.51
CA PHE A 203 -16.12 -33.43 16.50
C PHE A 203 -17.01 -33.64 17.72
N SER A 204 -17.29 -34.90 18.02
CA SER A 204 -18.11 -35.31 19.15
C SER A 204 -17.39 -36.35 20.01
N PRO A 205 -17.48 -36.30 21.36
CA PRO A 205 -16.92 -37.35 22.19
C PRO A 205 -17.58 -38.71 21.89
N ALA A 206 -16.77 -39.77 21.82
CA ALA A 206 -17.28 -41.13 21.66
C ALA A 206 -18.15 -41.56 22.87
N SER A 207 -19.17 -42.38 22.62
CA SER A 207 -20.03 -42.93 23.67
C SER A 207 -20.19 -44.43 23.52
N SER A 208 -20.08 -45.16 24.64
CA SER A 208 -20.16 -46.62 24.62
C SER A 208 -21.52 -47.10 24.08
N GLY A 209 -21.52 -47.70 22.89
CA GLY A 209 -22.65 -48.42 22.29
C GLY A 209 -23.35 -47.71 21.12
N SER A 210 -23.49 -46.39 21.13
CA SER A 210 -24.19 -45.62 20.09
C SER A 210 -23.27 -44.93 19.09
N SER A 211 -22.06 -44.54 19.52
CA SER A 211 -21.11 -43.78 18.71
C SER A 211 -19.67 -44.21 19.07
N PRO A 212 -19.20 -45.35 18.54
CA PRO A 212 -17.82 -45.81 18.79
C PRO A 212 -16.82 -44.80 18.24
N ALA A 213 -15.67 -44.66 18.90
CA ALA A 213 -14.61 -43.79 18.45
C ALA A 213 -14.10 -44.23 17.06
N ASN A 214 -14.02 -43.29 16.14
CA ASN A 214 -13.33 -43.43 14.87
C ASN A 214 -12.10 -42.50 14.77
N LEU A 215 -11.87 -41.65 15.76
CA LEU A 215 -10.64 -40.90 15.95
C LEU A 215 -10.08 -41.17 17.36
N ILE A 216 -8.88 -41.74 17.46
CA ILE A 216 -8.26 -42.08 18.74
C ILE A 216 -7.01 -41.23 18.94
N PHE A 217 -6.88 -40.60 20.09
CA PHE A 217 -5.68 -39.89 20.50
C PHE A 217 -4.94 -40.67 21.58
N GLN A 218 -3.64 -40.88 21.39
CA GLN A 218 -2.79 -41.61 22.34
C GLN A 218 -1.39 -40.98 22.47
N ASN A 219 -0.64 -41.40 23.48
CA ASN A 219 0.73 -40.93 23.74
C ASN A 219 1.71 -42.05 24.14
N SER A 220 1.31 -43.31 23.89
CA SER A 220 2.04 -44.50 24.34
C SER A 220 3.17 -44.94 23.41
N GLU A 221 3.18 -44.44 22.18
CA GLU A 221 4.19 -44.79 21.17
C GLU A 221 5.19 -43.65 20.99
N GLU A 222 6.41 -43.97 20.55
CA GLU A 222 7.49 -42.99 20.35
C GLU A 222 7.20 -42.09 19.14
N GLY A 223 7.62 -40.82 19.23
CA GLY A 223 7.45 -39.84 18.16
C GLY A 223 6.04 -39.24 18.09
N ALA A 224 5.73 -38.69 16.93
CA ALA A 224 4.41 -38.20 16.57
C ALA A 224 4.05 -38.72 15.18
N PHE A 225 2.80 -39.17 15.00
CA PHE A 225 2.27 -39.66 13.73
C PHE A 225 0.74 -39.77 13.78
N ALA A 226 0.14 -39.82 12.59
CA ALA A 226 -1.25 -40.21 12.41
C ALA A 226 -1.36 -41.38 11.43
N GLN A 227 -2.23 -42.34 11.75
CA GLN A 227 -2.44 -43.52 10.93
C GLN A 227 -3.93 -43.75 10.71
N SER A 228 -4.33 -43.74 9.43
CA SER A 228 -5.72 -43.93 9.01
C SER A 228 -5.96 -45.29 8.37
N SER A 229 -7.09 -45.91 8.71
CA SER A 229 -7.67 -47.01 7.96
C SER A 229 -8.69 -46.46 6.96
N VAL A 230 -8.45 -46.67 5.67
CA VAL A 230 -9.29 -46.18 4.58
C VAL A 230 -10.07 -47.31 3.91
N GLN A 231 -11.30 -47.01 3.51
CA GLN A 231 -12.12 -47.93 2.75
C GLN A 231 -11.58 -48.06 1.31
N PHE A 232 -11.38 -49.30 0.87
CA PHE A 232 -10.87 -49.59 -0.46
C PHE A 232 -11.81 -49.05 -1.56
N GLY A 233 -11.28 -48.22 -2.47
CA GLY A 233 -11.94 -47.78 -3.70
C GLY A 233 -12.73 -46.46 -3.63
N ASN A 234 -12.93 -45.86 -2.44
CA ASN A 234 -13.60 -44.56 -2.32
C ASN A 234 -12.88 -43.55 -1.39
N GLY A 235 -11.75 -43.92 -0.77
CA GLY A 235 -10.96 -43.02 0.07
C GLY A 235 -11.57 -42.67 1.43
N GLY A 236 -12.75 -43.20 1.77
CA GLY A 236 -13.42 -42.88 3.03
C GLY A 236 -12.62 -43.37 4.24
N ILE A 237 -12.30 -42.47 5.17
CA ILE A 237 -11.60 -42.80 6.42
C ILE A 237 -12.59 -43.50 7.36
N VAL A 238 -12.26 -44.74 7.74
CA VAL A 238 -13.05 -45.57 8.66
C VAL A 238 -12.65 -45.32 10.10
N SER A 239 -11.35 -45.19 10.35
CA SER A 239 -10.78 -44.85 11.65
C SER A 239 -9.41 -44.20 11.49
N SER A 240 -9.03 -43.32 12.39
CA SER A 240 -7.68 -42.77 12.48
C SER A 240 -7.17 -42.78 13.93
N THR A 241 -5.86 -42.97 14.10
CA THR A 241 -5.16 -42.82 15.37
C THR A 241 -4.14 -41.70 15.25
N VAL A 242 -4.18 -40.74 16.17
CA VAL A 242 -3.18 -39.69 16.36
C VAL A 242 -2.35 -40.02 17.59
N ASN A 243 -1.04 -40.19 17.42
CA ASN A 243 -0.09 -40.36 18.51
C ASN A 243 0.80 -39.14 18.63
N VAL A 244 0.89 -38.55 19.83
CA VAL A 244 1.94 -37.58 20.19
C VAL A 244 2.52 -38.06 21.52
N SER A 245 3.75 -38.57 21.49
CA SER A 245 4.34 -39.22 22.67
C SER A 245 4.46 -38.29 23.87
N ALA A 246 4.35 -38.84 25.08
CA ALA A 246 4.57 -38.07 26.31
C ALA A 246 5.98 -37.45 26.39
N ALA A 247 6.98 -38.09 25.74
CA ALA A 247 8.33 -37.55 25.62
C ALA A 247 8.38 -36.33 24.70
N TRP A 248 7.66 -36.36 23.58
CA TRP A 248 7.52 -35.22 22.66
C TRP A 248 6.91 -34.01 23.37
N TYR A 249 5.77 -34.22 24.06
CA TYR A 249 5.13 -33.18 24.86
C TYR A 249 6.07 -32.57 25.91
N ALA A 250 6.83 -33.40 26.62
CA ALA A 250 7.79 -32.93 27.62
C ALA A 250 8.98 -32.15 27.02
N GLN A 251 9.39 -32.48 25.79
CA GLN A 251 10.51 -31.86 25.10
C GLN A 251 10.13 -30.54 24.43
N TYR A 252 8.96 -30.49 23.78
CA TYR A 252 8.61 -29.42 22.83
C TYR A 252 7.59 -28.41 23.37
N GLY A 253 7.15 -28.58 24.62
CA GLY A 253 6.33 -27.58 25.33
C GLY A 253 4.86 -27.99 25.49
N SER A 254 4.12 -27.15 26.22
CA SER A 254 2.75 -27.44 26.69
C SER A 254 1.76 -26.29 26.51
N THR A 255 2.14 -25.29 25.72
CA THR A 255 1.37 -24.07 25.44
C THR A 255 0.93 -24.03 23.97
N LEU A 256 0.02 -23.13 23.60
CA LEU A 256 -0.43 -23.00 22.21
C LEU A 256 0.71 -22.50 21.29
N GLY A 257 1.61 -21.63 21.76
CA GLY A 257 2.82 -21.25 21.02
C GLY A 257 3.97 -22.26 21.12
N SER A 258 3.70 -23.57 21.22
CA SER A 258 4.75 -24.59 21.34
C SER A 258 4.71 -25.57 20.17
N TYR A 259 5.86 -26.15 19.83
CA TYR A 259 5.94 -27.10 18.73
C TYR A 259 5.10 -28.36 18.97
N THR A 260 4.86 -28.75 20.23
CA THR A 260 3.89 -29.81 20.56
C THR A 260 2.48 -29.50 20.06
N PHE A 261 2.03 -28.25 20.18
CA PHE A 261 0.71 -27.85 19.73
C PHE A 261 0.63 -27.84 18.20
N GLN A 262 1.64 -27.28 17.53
CA GLN A 262 1.79 -27.37 16.08
C GLN A 262 1.80 -28.83 15.58
N THR A 263 2.43 -29.74 16.34
CA THR A 263 2.41 -31.18 16.04
C THR A 263 0.99 -31.74 16.11
N TYR A 264 0.19 -31.37 17.13
CA TYR A 264 -1.21 -31.78 17.17
C TYR A 264 -2.01 -31.24 15.96
N LEU A 265 -1.80 -29.99 15.55
CA LEU A 265 -2.42 -29.44 14.33
C LEU A 265 -2.06 -30.28 13.10
N HIS A 266 -0.78 -30.59 12.92
CA HIS A 266 -0.24 -31.40 11.83
C HIS A 266 -0.84 -32.81 11.80
N GLU A 267 -0.74 -33.56 12.91
CA GLU A 267 -1.21 -34.95 12.96
C GLU A 267 -2.74 -35.06 12.85
N ILE A 268 -3.49 -34.07 13.35
CA ILE A 268 -4.93 -34.01 13.13
C ILE A 268 -5.23 -33.73 11.65
N GLY A 269 -4.46 -32.88 10.98
CA GLY A 269 -4.57 -32.67 9.53
C GLY A 269 -4.42 -33.99 8.75
N HIS A 270 -3.43 -34.81 9.10
CA HIS A 270 -3.29 -36.16 8.56
C HIS A 270 -4.47 -37.07 8.89
N ALA A 271 -4.93 -37.06 10.13
CA ALA A 271 -6.08 -37.86 10.53
C ALA A 271 -7.35 -37.48 9.76
N LEU A 272 -7.50 -36.21 9.39
CA LEU A 272 -8.60 -35.68 8.59
C LEU A 272 -8.44 -35.91 7.09
N GLY A 273 -7.27 -36.37 6.63
CA GLY A 273 -7.03 -36.77 5.24
C GLY A 273 -6.08 -35.88 4.45
N LEU A 274 -5.40 -34.93 5.08
CA LEU A 274 -4.32 -34.17 4.43
C LEU A 274 -3.03 -34.99 4.39
N GLY A 275 -2.30 -34.91 3.29
CA GLY A 275 -0.94 -35.41 3.15
C GLY A 275 0.11 -34.35 3.51
N HIS A 276 1.39 -34.70 3.40
CA HIS A 276 2.45 -33.71 3.50
C HIS A 276 2.49 -32.81 2.26
N ALA A 277 3.08 -31.62 2.44
CA ALA A 277 3.28 -30.65 1.36
C ALA A 277 4.16 -31.20 0.22
N GLY A 278 5.10 -32.11 0.51
CA GLY A 278 5.86 -32.86 -0.49
C GLY A 278 5.75 -34.36 -0.29
N ASN A 279 6.36 -35.13 -1.20
CA ASN A 279 6.41 -36.58 -1.12
C ASN A 279 7.56 -37.04 -0.20
N TYR A 280 7.50 -36.63 1.06
CA TYR A 280 8.43 -37.02 2.12
C TYR A 280 7.67 -37.52 3.35
N ASN A 281 8.37 -38.20 4.25
CA ASN A 281 7.82 -38.68 5.52
C ASN A 281 8.97 -38.94 6.51
N GLY A 282 8.77 -38.66 7.80
CA GLY A 282 9.74 -38.96 8.86
C GLY A 282 10.92 -37.98 8.93
N ALA A 283 11.75 -37.91 7.89
CA ALA A 283 12.86 -36.94 7.80
C ALA A 283 12.95 -36.34 6.40
N ALA A 284 13.10 -35.02 6.32
CA ALA A 284 13.21 -34.29 5.06
C ALA A 284 14.12 -33.07 5.20
N SER A 285 14.66 -32.62 4.09
CA SER A 285 15.42 -31.37 3.96
C SER A 285 14.93 -30.60 2.75
N TYR A 286 14.69 -29.30 2.91
CA TYR A 286 14.11 -28.48 1.83
C TYR A 286 14.93 -28.56 0.52
N ALA A 287 16.27 -28.56 0.65
CA ALA A 287 17.17 -28.62 -0.51
C ALA A 287 17.01 -29.89 -1.36
N ASN A 288 16.63 -31.00 -0.75
CA ASN A 288 16.60 -32.30 -1.41
C ASN A 288 15.18 -32.82 -1.66
N ASP A 289 14.21 -32.46 -0.82
CA ASP A 289 12.93 -33.16 -0.74
C ASP A 289 11.73 -32.26 -1.09
N ALA A 290 11.93 -30.93 -1.19
CA ALA A 290 10.86 -30.01 -1.55
C ALA A 290 10.33 -30.27 -2.97
N THR A 291 9.01 -30.28 -3.10
CA THR A 291 8.31 -30.50 -4.38
C THR A 291 8.03 -29.19 -5.13
N TYR A 292 7.87 -28.08 -4.42
CA TYR A 292 7.63 -26.73 -4.95
C TYR A 292 8.26 -25.67 -4.04
N LEU A 293 8.37 -24.42 -4.51
CA LEU A 293 9.16 -23.35 -3.86
C LEU A 293 8.61 -22.93 -2.49
N ASN A 294 7.29 -22.79 -2.36
CA ASN A 294 6.64 -22.30 -1.15
C ASN A 294 6.15 -23.43 -0.22
N ASP A 295 6.83 -24.58 -0.23
CA ASP A 295 6.64 -25.67 0.75
C ASP A 295 7.26 -25.24 2.09
N SER A 296 6.43 -24.70 2.99
CA SER A 296 6.87 -24.16 4.27
C SER A 296 5.71 -24.05 5.27
N TRP A 297 6.02 -24.01 6.57
CA TRP A 297 5.08 -23.61 7.62
C TRP A 297 4.36 -22.28 7.37
N ALA A 298 4.94 -21.37 6.58
CA ALA A 298 4.24 -20.14 6.17
C ALA A 298 2.96 -20.40 5.35
N THR A 299 2.91 -21.50 4.59
CA THR A 299 1.78 -21.82 3.69
C THR A 299 0.92 -22.96 4.20
N THR A 300 1.53 -23.95 4.86
CA THR A 300 0.85 -25.15 5.36
C THR A 300 1.57 -25.72 6.58
N VAL A 301 0.81 -26.04 7.63
CA VAL A 301 1.30 -26.77 8.81
C VAL A 301 1.76 -28.18 8.46
N MET A 302 1.36 -28.71 7.29
CA MET A 302 1.73 -30.04 6.79
C MET A 302 3.14 -30.10 6.18
N SER A 303 3.85 -28.97 6.11
CA SER A 303 5.25 -28.92 5.68
C SER A 303 6.20 -29.35 6.80
N TYR A 304 7.35 -29.94 6.42
CA TYR A 304 8.45 -30.20 7.36
C TYR A 304 9.41 -29.00 7.49
N PHE A 305 9.27 -28.00 6.62
CA PHE A 305 10.25 -26.92 6.52
C PHE A 305 9.71 -25.67 7.18
N ASP A 306 10.43 -25.17 8.17
CA ASP A 306 10.11 -23.84 8.70
C ASP A 306 10.42 -22.74 7.66
N GLN A 307 9.98 -21.53 7.95
CA GLN A 307 10.11 -20.39 7.04
C GLN A 307 11.58 -20.01 6.78
N SER A 308 12.48 -20.32 7.72
CA SER A 308 13.91 -20.04 7.64
C SER A 308 14.69 -21.10 6.86
N GLU A 309 14.25 -22.37 6.91
CA GLU A 309 14.80 -23.47 6.12
C GLU A 309 14.37 -23.40 4.64
N ASN A 310 13.16 -22.91 4.39
CA ASN A 310 12.65 -22.65 3.06
C ASN A 310 13.36 -21.44 2.42
N THR A 311 14.09 -21.65 1.32
CA THR A 311 14.88 -20.56 0.71
C THR A 311 14.05 -19.49 0.01
N TYR A 312 12.80 -19.78 -0.36
CA TYR A 312 11.90 -18.79 -0.96
C TYR A 312 11.42 -17.77 0.08
N PHE A 313 10.98 -18.22 1.25
CA PHE A 313 10.51 -17.35 2.34
C PHE A 313 11.67 -16.67 3.08
N SER A 314 12.74 -17.39 3.41
CA SER A 314 13.91 -16.79 4.08
C SER A 314 14.59 -15.68 3.27
N GLN A 315 14.59 -15.75 1.94
CA GLN A 315 15.10 -14.66 1.07
C GLN A 315 14.21 -13.40 1.11
N GLN A 316 12.95 -13.55 1.51
CA GLN A 316 12.01 -12.46 1.73
C GLN A 316 12.05 -11.96 3.18
N GLY A 317 12.92 -12.52 4.02
CA GLY A 317 13.11 -12.09 5.41
C GLY A 317 12.26 -12.83 6.44
N PHE A 318 11.46 -13.82 6.03
CA PHE A 318 10.67 -14.64 6.97
C PHE A 318 11.58 -15.35 7.97
N ASN A 319 11.22 -15.28 9.24
CA ASN A 319 11.88 -15.95 10.33
C ASN A 319 11.09 -17.19 10.80
N SER A 320 11.78 -18.12 11.45
CA SER A 320 11.15 -19.32 12.00
C SER A 320 10.26 -18.96 13.18
N VAL A 321 8.96 -19.18 13.02
CA VAL A 321 7.92 -18.93 14.03
C VAL A 321 6.96 -20.11 14.03
N TYR A 322 6.61 -20.59 15.22
CA TYR A 322 5.67 -21.70 15.36
C TYR A 322 4.26 -21.31 14.91
N VAL A 323 3.56 -22.30 14.37
CA VAL A 323 2.23 -22.13 13.81
C VAL A 323 1.16 -22.48 14.84
N GLY A 324 0.19 -21.59 15.00
CA GLY A 324 -0.92 -21.67 15.94
C GLY A 324 -2.27 -22.08 15.34
N THR A 325 -2.40 -22.13 14.01
CA THR A 325 -3.66 -22.49 13.34
C THR A 325 -3.36 -23.30 12.07
N PRO A 326 -4.36 -23.94 11.44
CA PRO A 326 -4.25 -24.26 10.01
C PRO A 326 -3.87 -22.99 9.22
N MET A 327 -2.94 -23.12 8.28
CA MET A 327 -2.45 -22.01 7.45
C MET A 327 -3.26 -21.87 6.15
N LEU A 328 -2.99 -20.84 5.36
CA LEU A 328 -3.74 -20.53 4.12
C LEU A 328 -4.06 -21.75 3.26
N ALA A 329 -3.07 -22.58 2.92
CA ALA A 329 -3.30 -23.73 2.05
C ALA A 329 -4.01 -24.89 2.78
N ASP A 330 -3.82 -25.02 4.09
CA ASP A 330 -4.53 -26.00 4.90
C ASP A 330 -6.03 -25.73 4.92
N ILE A 331 -6.42 -24.46 5.05
CA ILE A 331 -7.81 -24.03 5.04
C ILE A 331 -8.45 -24.33 3.69
N VAL A 332 -7.79 -23.99 2.58
CA VAL A 332 -8.30 -24.34 1.24
C VAL A 332 -8.41 -25.87 1.08
N ALA A 333 -7.40 -26.62 1.51
CA ALA A 333 -7.38 -28.08 1.42
C ALA A 333 -8.51 -28.74 2.22
N ILE A 334 -8.70 -28.34 3.47
CA ILE A 334 -9.68 -28.95 4.36
C ILE A 334 -11.11 -28.55 3.98
N GLN A 335 -11.31 -27.34 3.46
CA GLN A 335 -12.60 -26.92 2.90
C GLN A 335 -12.94 -27.64 1.59
N ASN A 336 -11.96 -28.04 0.79
CA ASN A 336 -12.22 -28.90 -0.38
C ASN A 336 -12.75 -30.28 0.04
N LEU A 337 -12.31 -30.82 1.19
CA LEU A 337 -12.75 -32.12 1.70
C LEU A 337 -14.10 -32.05 2.45
N TYR A 338 -14.30 -31.01 3.25
CA TYR A 338 -15.41 -30.95 4.22
C TYR A 338 -16.37 -29.78 4.02
N GLY A 339 -16.01 -28.76 3.22
CA GLY A 339 -16.77 -27.53 3.06
C GLY A 339 -16.37 -26.43 4.05
N ALA A 340 -16.67 -25.18 3.70
CA ALA A 340 -16.42 -24.00 4.54
C ALA A 340 -17.57 -23.79 5.55
N PRO A 341 -17.28 -23.52 6.83
CA PRO A 341 -18.31 -23.30 7.84
C PRO A 341 -18.69 -21.82 7.92
N SER A 342 -19.76 -21.52 8.67
CA SER A 342 -20.08 -20.16 9.12
C SER A 342 -19.81 -20.09 10.63
N THR A 343 -18.70 -19.46 10.98
CA THR A 343 -18.13 -19.36 12.34
C THR A 343 -17.53 -17.98 12.49
N ARG A 344 -17.69 -17.35 13.66
CA ARG A 344 -17.34 -15.94 13.87
C ARG A 344 -18.15 -15.06 12.90
N THR A 345 -19.28 -14.58 13.41
CA THR A 345 -20.29 -13.86 12.61
C THR A 345 -20.67 -12.54 13.26
N GLY A 346 -19.88 -12.09 14.23
CA GLY A 346 -20.09 -10.87 14.97
C GLY A 346 -18.73 -10.25 15.25
N ASP A 347 -18.74 -8.99 15.65
CA ASP A 347 -17.56 -8.13 15.73
C ASP A 347 -16.47 -8.71 16.66
N ASP A 348 -15.36 -9.11 16.05
CA ASP A 348 -14.22 -9.76 16.70
C ASP A 348 -12.96 -8.88 16.62
N ILE A 349 -12.12 -8.94 17.66
CA ILE A 349 -10.83 -8.21 17.70
C ILE A 349 -9.71 -9.23 17.82
N TYR A 350 -8.81 -9.23 16.85
CA TYR A 350 -7.61 -10.07 16.77
C TYR A 350 -6.37 -9.28 17.22
N GLY A 351 -5.39 -9.94 17.85
CA GLY A 351 -4.18 -9.28 18.35
C GLY A 351 -4.31 -8.84 19.82
N PHE A 352 -4.01 -7.59 20.15
CA PHE A 352 -4.25 -7.01 21.47
C PHE A 352 -5.74 -6.79 21.71
N ASN A 353 -6.11 -6.55 22.97
CA ASN A 353 -7.50 -6.29 23.39
C ASN A 353 -8.54 -7.29 22.86
N SER A 354 -8.11 -8.53 22.63
CA SER A 354 -8.90 -9.58 21.99
C SER A 354 -10.32 -9.74 22.53
N VAL A 355 -11.31 -9.77 21.65
CA VAL A 355 -12.73 -10.01 21.96
C VAL A 355 -13.26 -11.09 21.05
N GLY A 356 -14.06 -12.03 21.59
CA GLY A 356 -14.78 -13.06 20.82
C GLY A 356 -13.92 -14.16 20.17
N ILE A 357 -12.60 -14.01 20.20
CA ILE A 357 -11.64 -14.92 19.57
C ILE A 357 -11.01 -15.96 20.51
N ASP A 358 -10.41 -17.00 19.92
CA ASP A 358 -9.64 -18.01 20.63
C ASP A 358 -8.27 -17.48 21.09
N ALA A 359 -7.69 -18.13 22.11
CA ALA A 359 -6.50 -17.61 22.80
C ALA A 359 -5.25 -17.46 21.91
N VAL A 360 -5.12 -18.22 20.81
CA VAL A 360 -3.95 -18.18 19.92
C VAL A 360 -3.77 -16.84 19.22
N PHE A 361 -4.88 -16.13 18.99
CA PHE A 361 -4.89 -14.84 18.31
C PHE A 361 -4.59 -13.67 19.27
N ASN A 362 -4.46 -13.92 20.57
CA ASN A 362 -4.21 -12.89 21.57
C ASN A 362 -2.72 -12.56 21.67
N ALA A 363 -2.32 -11.38 21.18
CA ALA A 363 -0.94 -10.93 21.14
C ALA A 363 -0.32 -10.67 22.53
N THR A 364 -1.14 -10.47 23.57
CA THR A 364 -0.62 -10.39 24.96
C THR A 364 -0.17 -11.76 25.47
N LEU A 365 -0.83 -12.83 25.04
CA LEU A 365 -0.51 -14.20 25.45
C LEU A 365 0.53 -14.84 24.53
N TYR A 366 0.43 -14.58 23.23
CA TYR A 366 1.26 -15.16 22.19
C TYR A 366 1.71 -14.06 21.20
N PRO A 367 2.72 -13.24 21.57
CA PRO A 367 3.24 -12.19 20.68
C PRO A 367 4.12 -12.72 19.54
N ASP A 368 4.61 -13.96 19.66
CA ASP A 368 5.57 -14.58 18.73
C ASP A 368 5.00 -15.91 18.22
N ILE A 369 4.00 -15.80 17.33
CA ILE A 369 3.29 -16.93 16.75
C ILE A 369 2.82 -16.58 15.34
N ALA A 370 2.74 -17.59 14.48
CA ALA A 370 2.18 -17.49 13.14
C ALA A 370 0.78 -18.09 13.09
N TYR A 371 -0.15 -17.44 12.41
CA TYR A 371 -1.53 -17.92 12.27
C TYR A 371 -2.21 -17.37 11.01
N THR A 372 -3.30 -18.01 10.63
CA THR A 372 -4.23 -17.54 9.61
C THR A 372 -5.60 -17.31 10.24
N ILE A 373 -6.17 -16.14 10.01
CA ILE A 373 -7.50 -15.76 10.47
C ILE A 373 -8.53 -16.32 9.50
N TYR A 374 -9.55 -16.99 10.05
CA TYR A 374 -10.77 -17.35 9.34
C TYR A 374 -11.95 -16.76 10.10
N ASP A 375 -12.65 -15.84 9.44
CA ASP A 375 -13.84 -15.17 9.92
C ASP A 375 -14.92 -15.19 8.82
N SER A 376 -16.19 -15.37 9.20
CA SER A 376 -17.30 -15.44 8.26
C SER A 376 -18.23 -14.23 8.31
N GLY A 377 -17.95 -13.26 9.18
CA GLY A 377 -18.52 -11.93 9.15
C GLY A 377 -18.57 -11.26 10.52
N GLY A 378 -18.96 -9.99 10.50
CA GLY A 378 -18.78 -9.12 11.65
C GLY A 378 -18.30 -7.79 11.13
N HIS A 379 -17.94 -6.90 12.05
CA HIS A 379 -17.04 -5.79 11.77
C HIS A 379 -15.81 -6.00 12.62
N ASP A 380 -14.72 -6.43 11.99
CA ASP A 380 -13.61 -7.09 12.67
C ASP A 380 -12.34 -6.24 12.62
N THR A 381 -11.54 -6.30 13.67
CA THR A 381 -10.36 -5.44 13.84
C THR A 381 -9.09 -6.26 14.05
N LEU A 382 -8.01 -5.90 13.34
CA LEU A 382 -6.64 -6.27 13.68
C LEU A 382 -6.03 -5.22 14.61
N ASP A 383 -5.94 -5.53 15.91
CA ASP A 383 -5.33 -4.64 16.89
C ASP A 383 -3.89 -5.05 17.21
N TYR A 384 -2.92 -4.31 16.69
CA TYR A 384 -1.50 -4.51 16.97
C TYR A 384 -0.86 -3.33 17.73
N SER A 385 -1.69 -2.55 18.42
CA SER A 385 -1.30 -1.33 19.17
C SER A 385 -0.23 -1.53 20.25
N GLY A 386 -0.08 -2.74 20.76
CA GLY A 386 0.89 -3.03 21.82
C GLY A 386 2.33 -3.26 21.34
N PHE A 387 2.58 -3.27 20.03
CA PHE A 387 3.92 -3.43 19.47
C PHE A 387 4.62 -2.09 19.22
N ALA A 388 5.95 -2.11 19.32
CA ALA A 388 6.80 -0.94 19.07
C ALA A 388 7.79 -1.16 17.91
N ALA A 389 7.62 -2.27 17.19
CA ALA A 389 8.39 -2.59 16.00
C ALA A 389 7.56 -2.19 14.79
N ASP A 390 8.22 -1.72 13.73
CA ASP A 390 7.62 -1.45 12.42
C ASP A 390 6.83 -2.68 11.93
N GLN A 391 5.60 -2.43 11.48
CA GLN A 391 4.64 -3.45 11.08
C GLN A 391 4.22 -3.28 9.62
N VAL A 392 3.76 -4.38 9.03
CA VAL A 392 2.98 -4.33 7.79
C VAL A 392 1.68 -5.07 8.06
N ILE A 393 0.57 -4.35 8.06
CA ILE A 393 -0.77 -4.87 8.33
C ILE A 393 -1.58 -4.77 7.04
N ASP A 394 -1.85 -5.91 6.41
CA ASP A 394 -2.57 -6.02 5.15
C ASP A 394 -3.94 -6.67 5.39
N LEU A 395 -5.03 -5.93 5.18
CA LEU A 395 -6.40 -6.40 5.38
C LEU A 395 -6.94 -7.21 4.21
N ARG A 396 -6.16 -7.45 3.15
CA ARG A 396 -6.61 -8.21 1.99
C ARG A 396 -6.47 -9.71 2.23
N PRO A 397 -7.46 -10.52 1.80
CA PRO A 397 -7.38 -11.97 1.94
C PRO A 397 -6.23 -12.56 1.12
N GLU A 398 -5.67 -13.67 1.61
CA GLU A 398 -4.51 -14.38 1.07
C GLU A 398 -3.20 -13.59 1.07
N MET A 399 -3.14 -12.45 1.78
CA MET A 399 -1.93 -11.69 2.01
C MET A 399 -1.34 -11.99 3.39
N TYR A 400 -0.07 -11.64 3.57
CA TYR A 400 0.66 -11.79 4.82
C TYR A 400 0.95 -10.42 5.45
N SER A 401 0.66 -10.32 6.73
CA SER A 401 1.05 -9.23 7.61
C SER A 401 2.31 -9.61 8.40
N SER A 402 3.17 -8.62 8.64
CA SER A 402 4.39 -8.71 9.44
C SER A 402 4.19 -7.93 10.73
N VAL A 403 4.07 -8.62 11.86
CA VAL A 403 3.66 -8.00 13.13
C VAL A 403 4.56 -8.42 14.28
N GLY A 404 4.76 -7.53 15.25
CA GLY A 404 5.58 -7.81 16.44
C GLY A 404 7.05 -8.11 16.16
N GLY A 405 7.59 -7.61 15.03
CA GLY A 405 8.98 -7.83 14.61
C GLY A 405 9.22 -9.14 13.84
N ASN A 406 8.15 -9.92 13.59
CA ASN A 406 8.17 -11.08 12.73
C ASN A 406 7.76 -10.71 11.30
N ILE A 407 8.25 -11.46 10.31
CA ILE A 407 7.93 -11.22 8.90
C ILE A 407 6.95 -12.28 8.41
N GLY A 408 5.78 -11.83 7.94
CA GLY A 408 4.74 -12.65 7.33
C GLY A 408 4.14 -13.73 8.22
N ASN A 409 4.01 -13.45 9.52
CA ASN A 409 3.49 -14.40 10.50
C ASN A 409 1.95 -14.39 10.60
N VAL A 410 1.27 -13.33 10.18
CA VAL A 410 -0.21 -13.29 10.19
C VAL A 410 -0.74 -13.32 8.77
N ALA A 411 -1.77 -14.10 8.51
CA ALA A 411 -2.46 -14.13 7.23
C ALA A 411 -3.98 -14.10 7.39
N ILE A 412 -4.68 -13.67 6.34
CA ILE A 412 -6.15 -13.66 6.28
C ILE A 412 -6.60 -14.72 5.27
N ALA A 413 -7.47 -15.64 5.66
CA ALA A 413 -7.92 -16.72 4.79
C ALA A 413 -8.75 -16.20 3.59
N ARG A 414 -8.84 -17.03 2.55
CA ARG A 414 -9.66 -16.76 1.37
C ARG A 414 -11.10 -16.41 1.76
N GLY A 415 -11.60 -15.30 1.23
CA GLY A 415 -13.00 -14.90 1.38
C GLY A 415 -13.36 -14.31 2.74
N VAL A 416 -12.37 -14.13 3.62
CA VAL A 416 -12.51 -13.36 4.87
C VAL A 416 -12.37 -11.87 4.53
N ILE A 417 -13.18 -11.05 5.19
CA ILE A 417 -13.11 -9.60 5.15
C ILE A 417 -12.85 -9.15 6.58
N LEU A 418 -11.87 -8.27 6.77
CA LEU A 418 -11.63 -7.56 8.01
C LEU A 418 -11.68 -6.07 7.69
N GLU A 419 -12.37 -5.28 8.51
CA GLU A 419 -12.66 -3.87 8.26
C GLU A 419 -11.59 -2.94 8.84
N ASP A 420 -11.04 -3.26 10.01
CA ASP A 420 -10.24 -2.31 10.77
C ASP A 420 -8.82 -2.80 11.06
N ALA A 421 -7.88 -1.86 11.19
CA ALA A 421 -6.54 -2.13 11.66
C ALA A 421 -6.01 -1.03 12.58
N ILE A 422 -5.27 -1.43 13.60
CA ILE A 422 -4.60 -0.54 14.55
C ILE A 422 -3.11 -0.90 14.58
N GLY A 423 -2.27 0.01 14.08
CA GLY A 423 -0.82 0.02 14.18
C GLY A 423 -0.34 0.27 15.61
N GLY A 424 0.98 0.13 15.81
CA GLY A 424 1.70 0.23 17.05
C GLY A 424 2.35 1.59 17.26
N SER A 425 3.56 1.59 17.82
CA SER A 425 4.37 2.81 17.95
C SER A 425 5.61 2.80 17.03
N GLY A 426 5.62 1.93 16.02
CA GLY A 426 6.69 1.80 15.02
C GLY A 426 6.29 2.51 13.73
N ALA A 427 7.19 2.57 12.75
CA ALA A 427 6.83 3.10 11.43
C ALA A 427 6.08 1.99 10.65
N ASP A 428 4.76 2.04 10.71
CA ASP A 428 3.88 0.97 10.27
C ASP A 428 3.31 1.23 8.88
N GLN A 429 3.05 0.15 8.14
CA GLN A 429 2.33 0.19 6.89
C GLN A 429 0.97 -0.49 7.06
N LEU A 430 -0.12 0.26 6.90
CA LEU A 430 -1.49 -0.24 6.96
C LEU A 430 -2.10 -0.21 5.55
N ILE A 431 -2.61 -1.35 5.10
CA ILE A 431 -3.20 -1.51 3.77
C ILE A 431 -4.63 -2.02 3.95
N GLY A 432 -5.60 -1.18 3.62
CA GLY A 432 -7.02 -1.52 3.57
C GLY A 432 -7.36 -2.45 2.41
N ASN A 433 -8.66 -2.59 2.15
CA ASN A 433 -9.20 -3.52 1.17
C ASN A 433 -10.43 -2.91 0.45
N ASP A 434 -11.26 -3.76 -0.15
CA ASP A 434 -12.38 -3.31 -0.99
C ASP A 434 -13.66 -3.01 -0.17
N VAL A 435 -13.56 -2.88 1.15
CA VAL A 435 -14.65 -2.44 2.03
C VAL A 435 -14.29 -1.13 2.74
N THR A 436 -15.26 -0.50 3.41
CA THR A 436 -14.97 0.66 4.27
C THR A 436 -14.07 0.23 5.41
N ASN A 437 -12.93 0.90 5.54
CA ASN A 437 -11.92 0.62 6.55
C ASN A 437 -11.77 1.75 7.55
N VAL A 438 -11.35 1.37 8.76
CA VAL A 438 -11.00 2.29 9.84
C VAL A 438 -9.58 1.95 10.29
N LEU A 439 -8.61 2.80 9.93
CA LEU A 439 -7.17 2.51 10.03
C LEU A 439 -6.47 3.54 10.91
N TRP A 440 -5.75 3.08 11.95
CA TRP A 440 -4.99 3.92 12.87
C TRP A 440 -3.51 3.58 12.84
N GLY A 441 -2.64 4.51 12.47
CA GLY A 441 -1.18 4.35 12.58
C GLY A 441 -0.69 4.38 14.03
N ASN A 442 -1.26 5.30 14.82
CA ASN A 442 -0.94 5.65 16.21
C ASN A 442 0.34 6.45 16.37
N GLY A 443 1.52 5.89 16.14
CA GLY A 443 2.70 6.74 16.14
C GLY A 443 3.93 6.06 15.59
N GLY A 444 4.90 6.85 15.17
CA GLY A 444 5.84 6.44 14.14
C GLY A 444 5.50 7.15 12.84
N ASP A 445 6.41 7.10 11.87
CA ASP A 445 6.15 7.68 10.53
C ASP A 445 5.43 6.60 9.70
N ASP A 446 4.11 6.64 9.67
CA ASP A 446 3.24 5.58 9.15
C ASP A 446 2.86 5.79 7.68
N VAL A 447 2.54 4.70 6.98
CA VAL A 447 1.99 4.73 5.62
C VAL A 447 0.66 3.98 5.59
N ILE A 448 -0.41 4.70 5.31
CA ILE A 448 -1.79 4.20 5.37
C ILE A 448 -2.47 4.36 4.01
N ASP A 449 -2.96 3.25 3.46
CA ASP A 449 -3.73 3.19 2.20
C ASP A 449 -5.14 2.66 2.51
N GLY A 450 -6.17 3.50 2.33
CA GLY A 450 -7.56 3.19 2.64
C GLY A 450 -8.16 2.13 1.73
N GLY A 451 -8.03 2.31 0.42
CA GLY A 451 -8.61 1.38 -0.55
C GLY A 451 -9.48 2.08 -1.59
N ILE A 452 -10.72 1.62 -1.77
CA ILE A 452 -11.59 2.08 -2.88
C ILE A 452 -12.98 2.53 -2.43
N LEU A 453 -13.31 2.39 -1.15
CA LEU A 453 -14.57 2.83 -0.58
C LEU A 453 -14.31 3.97 0.40
N ALA A 454 -15.38 4.50 1.00
CA ALA A 454 -15.25 5.56 1.99
C ALA A 454 -14.56 5.02 3.25
N ASP A 455 -13.37 5.52 3.54
CA ASP A 455 -12.48 5.08 4.61
C ASP A 455 -12.22 6.19 5.63
N ILE A 456 -11.77 5.80 6.83
CA ILE A 456 -11.33 6.73 7.86
C ILE A 456 -9.91 6.39 8.30
N LEU A 457 -8.99 7.31 8.06
CA LEU A 457 -7.56 7.13 8.30
C LEU A 457 -7.07 8.13 9.35
N TRP A 458 -6.34 7.65 10.36
CA TRP A 458 -5.61 8.47 11.33
C TRP A 458 -4.13 8.08 11.29
N GLY A 459 -3.25 9.05 11.00
CA GLY A 459 -1.80 8.90 11.10
C GLY A 459 -1.39 8.73 12.56
N GLY A 460 -1.44 9.82 13.32
CA GLY A 460 -1.14 9.83 14.75
C GLY A 460 0.07 10.70 15.06
N ASP A 461 0.98 10.22 15.91
CA ASP A 461 2.23 10.94 16.21
C ASP A 461 3.33 10.53 15.21
N GLY A 462 3.75 11.40 14.30
CA GLY A 462 4.82 11.10 13.34
C GLY A 462 4.63 11.86 12.02
N ASN A 463 5.52 11.68 11.06
CA ASN A 463 5.34 12.22 9.72
C ASN A 463 4.71 11.13 8.85
N ASP A 464 3.40 11.16 8.74
CA ASP A 464 2.60 10.10 8.17
C ASP A 464 2.30 10.35 6.69
N THR A 465 2.05 9.28 5.95
CA THR A 465 1.56 9.32 4.57
C THR A 465 0.21 8.61 4.48
N LEU A 466 -0.85 9.36 4.20
CA LEU A 466 -2.21 8.85 4.12
C LEU A 466 -2.74 8.96 2.69
N VAL A 467 -3.34 7.89 2.19
CA VAL A 467 -3.92 7.82 0.84
C VAL A 467 -5.35 7.28 0.92
N GLY A 468 -6.35 8.09 0.58
CA GLY A 468 -7.77 7.71 0.52
C GLY A 468 -8.12 6.98 -0.78
N SER A 469 -7.45 7.37 -1.87
CA SER A 469 -7.61 6.83 -3.23
C SER A 469 -8.98 7.14 -3.86
N ALA A 470 -10.00 6.35 -3.59
CA ALA A 470 -11.33 6.57 -4.14
C ALA A 470 -12.33 6.28 -3.05
N GLY A 471 -13.34 7.11 -2.91
CA GLY A 471 -14.19 7.02 -1.72
C GLY A 471 -14.57 8.41 -1.30
N ASN A 472 -15.43 8.52 -0.28
CA ASN A 472 -15.61 9.80 0.38
C ASN A 472 -14.92 9.66 1.73
N ASP A 473 -13.64 10.00 1.76
CA ASP A 473 -12.72 9.60 2.80
C ASP A 473 -12.58 10.69 3.88
N THR A 474 -12.14 10.28 5.06
CA THR A 474 -11.74 11.21 6.12
C THR A 474 -10.33 10.85 6.59
N LEU A 475 -9.38 11.73 6.29
CA LEU A 475 -7.96 11.53 6.56
C LEU A 475 -7.49 12.56 7.58
N ARG A 476 -6.78 12.11 8.61
CA ARG A 476 -6.23 12.96 9.67
C ARG A 476 -4.75 12.62 9.88
N GLY A 477 -3.86 13.55 9.58
CA GLY A 477 -2.43 13.43 9.87
C GLY A 477 -2.17 13.37 11.37
N GLU A 478 -2.77 14.32 12.10
CA GLU A 478 -2.56 14.56 13.54
C GLU A 478 -1.22 15.26 13.79
N ALA A 479 -0.24 14.65 14.44
CA ALA A 479 0.94 15.38 14.93
C ALA A 479 2.22 15.03 14.17
N GLY A 480 2.74 15.98 13.41
CA GLY A 480 3.97 15.85 12.64
C GLY A 480 3.80 16.49 11.27
N ASN A 481 4.75 16.30 10.36
CA ASN A 481 4.65 16.86 9.02
C ASN A 481 4.13 15.81 8.05
N ASP A 482 2.83 15.82 7.81
CA ASP A 482 2.10 14.76 7.15
C ASP A 482 1.94 15.01 5.65
N THR A 483 1.76 13.93 4.90
CA THR A 483 1.40 13.96 3.48
C THR A 483 0.07 13.22 3.29
N ILE A 484 -0.95 13.94 2.84
CA ILE A 484 -2.33 13.44 2.78
C ILE A 484 -2.87 13.61 1.35
N ASP A 485 -3.29 12.51 0.73
CA ASP A 485 -3.89 12.47 -0.61
C ASP A 485 -5.32 11.87 -0.52
N GLY A 486 -6.34 12.70 -0.74
CA GLY A 486 -7.76 12.29 -0.74
C GLY A 486 -8.10 11.45 -1.96
N GLY A 487 -7.69 11.93 -3.14
CA GLY A 487 -7.75 11.20 -4.39
C GLY A 487 -8.99 11.54 -5.20
N ALA A 488 -10.08 10.79 -5.05
CA ALA A 488 -11.27 10.97 -5.87
C ALA A 488 -12.56 10.80 -5.08
N SER A 489 -13.53 11.65 -5.43
CA SER A 489 -14.82 11.88 -4.77
C SER A 489 -14.68 12.91 -3.65
N TRP A 490 -15.55 12.92 -2.63
CA TRP A 490 -15.60 14.05 -1.70
C TRP A 490 -14.90 13.71 -0.40
N ASP A 491 -13.74 14.30 -0.19
CA ASP A 491 -12.81 13.95 0.88
C ASP A 491 -12.68 15.06 1.92
N TYR A 492 -12.37 14.66 3.16
CA TYR A 492 -12.01 15.57 4.24
C TYR A 492 -10.60 15.27 4.74
N LEU A 493 -9.71 16.25 4.59
CA LEU A 493 -8.29 16.13 4.92
C LEU A 493 -7.94 17.12 6.04
N PHE A 494 -7.37 16.62 7.13
CA PHE A 494 -6.89 17.42 8.25
C PHE A 494 -5.40 17.15 8.45
N GLY A 495 -4.55 18.17 8.32
CA GLY A 495 -3.12 18.09 8.61
C GLY A 495 -2.91 17.93 10.11
N GLY A 496 -3.16 19.00 10.86
CA GLY A 496 -3.03 19.03 12.30
C GLY A 496 -1.86 19.92 12.69
N PRO A 497 -1.20 19.70 13.83
CA PRO A 497 0.04 20.40 14.14
C PRO A 497 1.25 19.86 13.35
N GLY A 498 1.85 20.72 12.52
CA GLY A 498 3.08 20.47 11.78
C GLY A 498 3.03 21.20 10.44
N ASN A 499 4.04 20.99 9.59
CA ASN A 499 4.04 21.56 8.24
C ASN A 499 3.59 20.49 7.27
N ASP A 500 2.32 20.51 6.89
CA ASP A 500 1.63 19.43 6.21
C ASP A 500 1.49 19.69 4.70
N THR A 501 1.29 18.61 3.95
CA THR A 501 0.98 18.65 2.52
C THR A 501 -0.32 17.90 2.27
N LEU A 502 -1.36 18.61 1.84
CA LEU A 502 -2.70 18.06 1.59
C LEU A 502 -3.05 18.21 0.10
N THR A 503 -3.56 17.14 -0.51
CA THR A 503 -4.06 17.12 -1.89
C THR A 503 -5.46 16.53 -1.94
N GLY A 504 -6.47 17.32 -2.34
CA GLY A 504 -7.87 16.89 -2.46
C GLY A 504 -8.07 15.94 -3.64
N GLY A 505 -7.71 16.41 -4.84
CA GLY A 505 -7.73 15.59 -6.05
C GLY A 505 -8.93 15.90 -6.92
N ASN A 506 -9.82 14.93 -7.17
CA ASN A 506 -11.06 15.21 -7.91
C ASN A 506 -12.26 15.13 -6.98
N GLY A 507 -13.05 16.19 -6.88
CA GLY A 507 -14.28 16.17 -6.12
C GLY A 507 -14.55 17.53 -5.50
N ASN A 508 -15.27 17.53 -4.39
CA ASN A 508 -15.55 18.76 -3.67
C ASN A 508 -15.01 18.52 -2.27
N ASP A 509 -13.76 18.90 -2.07
CA ASP A 509 -12.94 18.46 -0.98
C ASP A 509 -12.84 19.52 0.11
N GLY A 510 -12.63 19.08 1.34
CA GLY A 510 -12.40 19.97 2.49
C GLY A 510 -11.00 19.74 3.04
N LEU A 511 -10.10 20.70 2.82
CA LEU A 511 -8.72 20.66 3.26
C LEU A 511 -8.51 21.66 4.41
N PHE A 512 -7.88 21.18 5.48
CA PHE A 512 -7.59 21.94 6.70
C PHE A 512 -6.13 21.71 7.10
N GLY A 513 -5.26 22.71 6.95
CA GLY A 513 -3.86 22.65 7.37
C GLY A 513 -3.72 22.62 8.89
N ASP A 514 -4.53 23.44 9.57
CA ASP A 514 -4.54 23.64 11.02
C ASP A 514 -3.36 24.48 11.54
N ALA A 515 -2.23 23.91 11.94
CA ALA A 515 -1.17 24.70 12.58
C ALA A 515 0.24 24.31 12.11
N GLY A 516 0.91 25.26 11.46
CA GLY A 516 2.25 25.16 10.90
C GLY A 516 2.23 25.76 9.50
N ASP A 517 3.35 25.70 8.78
CA ASP A 517 3.41 26.26 7.42
C ASP A 517 2.99 25.16 6.43
N ASP A 518 1.74 25.22 5.97
CA ASP A 518 1.08 24.14 5.24
C ASP A 518 1.03 24.38 3.73
N THR A 519 0.89 23.29 2.97
CA THR A 519 0.67 23.32 1.51
C THR A 519 -0.61 22.55 1.17
N LEU A 520 -1.61 23.24 0.65
CA LEU A 520 -2.91 22.68 0.28
C LEU A 520 -3.15 22.82 -1.23
N ASP A 521 -3.49 21.71 -1.89
CA ASP A 521 -3.89 21.64 -3.31
C ASP A 521 -5.31 21.05 -3.39
N GLY A 522 -6.30 21.86 -3.75
CA GLY A 522 -7.71 21.44 -3.90
C GLY A 522 -7.90 20.49 -5.09
N GLY A 523 -7.29 20.82 -6.21
CA GLY A 523 -7.38 20.04 -7.43
C GLY A 523 -8.57 20.45 -8.30
N ALA A 524 -9.56 19.57 -8.44
CA ALA A 524 -10.68 19.79 -9.36
C ALA A 524 -12.03 19.57 -8.69
N GLY A 525 -12.90 20.56 -8.81
CA GLY A 525 -14.26 20.64 -8.31
C GLY A 525 -14.35 21.75 -7.26
N ALA A 526 -15.47 21.85 -6.54
CA ALA A 526 -15.71 23.01 -5.68
C ALA A 526 -15.25 22.75 -4.25
N ASP A 527 -14.08 23.29 -3.91
CA ASP A 527 -13.29 22.93 -2.75
C ASP A 527 -13.36 23.98 -1.63
N LEU A 528 -13.07 23.55 -0.40
CA LEU A 528 -12.90 24.39 0.77
C LEU A 528 -11.49 24.19 1.32
N LEU A 529 -10.66 25.23 1.21
CA LEU A 529 -9.30 25.23 1.76
C LEU A 529 -9.21 26.17 2.97
N ARG A 530 -8.55 25.71 4.04
CA ARG A 530 -8.19 26.52 5.20
C ARG A 530 -6.75 26.26 5.60
N GLY A 531 -5.91 27.29 5.56
CA GLY A 531 -4.52 27.23 6.00
C GLY A 531 -4.47 27.04 7.51
N GLY A 532 -5.00 28.03 8.23
CA GLY A 532 -5.03 28.01 9.68
C GLY A 532 -3.95 28.93 10.20
N GLY A 533 -3.00 28.41 10.98
CA GLY A 533 -1.94 29.24 11.54
C GLY A 533 -0.56 28.87 11.05
N GLY A 534 0.08 29.76 10.31
CA GLY A 534 1.44 29.60 9.77
C GLY A 534 1.54 30.39 8.46
N GLU A 535 2.70 30.35 7.79
CA GLU A 535 2.79 30.95 6.46
C GLU A 535 2.38 29.90 5.41
N ASP A 536 1.12 29.92 5.00
CA ASP A 536 0.53 28.84 4.22
C ASP A 536 0.55 29.09 2.71
N TYR A 537 0.58 28.01 1.93
CA TYR A 537 0.36 28.01 0.48
C TYR A 537 -0.91 27.24 0.14
N LEU A 538 -1.91 27.92 -0.43
CA LEU A 538 -3.18 27.33 -0.84
C LEU A 538 -3.39 27.52 -2.34
N ASP A 539 -3.60 26.42 -3.06
CA ASP A 539 -3.96 26.40 -4.48
C ASP A 539 -5.27 25.62 -4.63
N ALA A 540 -6.38 26.31 -4.92
CA ALA A 540 -7.67 25.64 -5.00
C ALA A 540 -7.90 24.90 -6.34
N GLY A 541 -7.17 25.29 -7.39
CA GLY A 541 -7.20 24.58 -8.67
C GLY A 541 -8.37 24.99 -9.55
N ALA A 542 -9.31 24.08 -9.81
CA ALA A 542 -10.40 24.33 -10.77
C ALA A 542 -11.76 24.08 -10.15
N GLY A 543 -12.60 25.09 -10.06
CA GLY A 543 -13.92 25.01 -9.47
C GLY A 543 -14.38 26.36 -8.97
N ASN A 544 -15.45 26.37 -8.18
CA ASN A 544 -15.87 27.60 -7.51
C ASN A 544 -15.56 27.41 -6.04
N ASP A 545 -14.44 27.95 -5.61
CA ASP A 545 -13.77 27.53 -4.39
C ASP A 545 -13.94 28.53 -3.26
N VAL A 546 -13.70 28.06 -2.04
CA VAL A 546 -13.67 28.90 -0.84
C VAL A 546 -12.33 28.72 -0.15
N ILE A 547 -11.54 29.79 -0.14
CA ILE A 547 -10.18 29.81 0.38
C ILE A 547 -10.12 30.69 1.63
N LYS A 548 -9.44 30.21 2.67
CA LYS A 548 -9.18 30.98 3.90
C LYS A 548 -7.74 30.80 4.35
N GLY A 549 -6.96 31.88 4.35
CA GLY A 549 -5.62 31.88 4.96
C GLY A 549 -5.70 31.81 6.49
N GLU A 550 -6.54 32.67 7.06
CA GLU A 550 -6.78 32.83 8.51
C GLU A 550 -5.69 33.63 9.25
N TRP A 551 -4.58 33.05 9.67
CA TRP A 551 -3.54 33.76 10.44
C TRP A 551 -2.16 33.67 9.82
N ALA A 552 -1.41 34.77 9.92
CA ALA A 552 -0.07 34.98 9.37
C ALA A 552 -0.10 35.21 7.85
N SER A 553 1.08 35.22 7.22
CA SER A 553 1.23 35.72 5.84
C SER A 553 1.12 34.58 4.85
N ASP A 554 0.04 34.58 4.07
CA ASP A 554 -0.31 33.45 3.20
C ASP A 554 -0.14 33.76 1.71
N THR A 555 0.03 32.70 0.92
CA THR A 555 -0.07 32.75 -0.55
C THR A 555 -1.30 31.96 -0.99
N LEU A 556 -2.26 32.64 -1.60
CA LEU A 556 -3.56 32.10 -1.98
C LEU A 556 -3.78 32.19 -3.49
N LEU A 557 -4.06 31.05 -4.12
CA LEU A 557 -4.38 30.94 -5.55
C LEU A 557 -5.80 30.37 -5.71
N GLY A 558 -6.71 31.15 -6.32
CA GLY A 558 -8.08 30.71 -6.63
C GLY A 558 -8.12 29.70 -7.78
N GLY A 559 -7.57 30.10 -8.93
CA GLY A 559 -7.44 29.23 -10.09
C GLY A 559 -8.56 29.45 -11.10
N ASP A 560 -9.25 28.39 -11.53
CA ASP A 560 -10.31 28.45 -12.54
C ASP A 560 -11.72 28.40 -11.92
N GLY A 561 -12.47 29.50 -11.91
CA GLY A 561 -13.90 29.58 -11.61
C GLY A 561 -14.24 30.80 -10.75
N ASP A 562 -15.50 30.94 -10.31
CA ASP A 562 -15.87 32.12 -9.49
C ASP A 562 -15.60 31.82 -8.00
N ASP A 563 -14.51 32.36 -7.47
CA ASP A 563 -13.95 32.02 -6.15
C ASP A 563 -14.30 33.03 -5.05
N ILE A 564 -14.26 32.56 -3.81
CA ILE A 564 -14.34 33.40 -2.60
C ILE A 564 -13.07 33.21 -1.78
N ILE A 565 -12.28 34.27 -1.67
CA ILE A 565 -11.00 34.27 -0.96
C ILE A 565 -11.08 35.22 0.24
N LEU A 566 -10.77 34.69 1.42
CA LEU A 566 -10.58 35.47 2.65
C LEU A 566 -9.12 35.29 3.10
N ALA A 567 -8.30 36.33 2.94
CA ALA A 567 -6.86 36.22 3.19
C ALA A 567 -6.59 36.07 4.69
N GLY A 568 -6.97 37.06 5.50
CA GLY A 568 -7.00 36.93 6.95
C GLY A 568 -6.14 37.99 7.64
N ASP A 569 -5.47 37.59 8.72
CA ASP A 569 -4.53 38.46 9.44
C ASP A 569 -3.11 38.22 8.89
N GLY A 570 -2.49 39.13 8.13
CA GLY A 570 -1.24 38.77 7.47
C GLY A 570 -0.56 39.85 6.66
N LEU A 571 0.45 39.45 5.89
CA LEU A 571 0.87 40.18 4.70
C LEU A 571 0.63 39.23 3.54
N ASP A 572 -0.60 39.23 3.02
CA ASP A 572 -1.05 38.16 2.15
C ASP A 572 -0.79 38.46 0.68
N THR A 573 -0.53 37.40 -0.09
CA THR A 573 -0.47 37.46 -1.55
C THR A 573 -1.58 36.61 -2.14
N VAL A 574 -2.51 37.27 -2.83
CA VAL A 574 -3.67 36.62 -3.46
C VAL A 574 -3.62 36.77 -4.98
N ILE A 575 -3.79 35.66 -5.68
CA ILE A 575 -4.05 35.63 -7.13
C ILE A 575 -5.39 34.90 -7.32
N ALA A 576 -6.45 35.63 -7.66
CA ALA A 576 -7.79 35.06 -7.74
C ALA A 576 -7.91 34.12 -8.94
N GLY A 577 -7.52 34.56 -10.14
CA GLY A 577 -7.31 33.65 -11.28
C GLY A 577 -8.25 33.96 -12.43
N SER A 578 -9.04 33.00 -12.88
CA SER A 578 -10.03 33.23 -13.94
C SER A 578 -11.43 33.01 -13.42
N GLY A 579 -12.34 33.95 -13.66
CA GLY A 579 -13.68 33.91 -13.09
C GLY A 579 -14.05 35.27 -12.53
N ASN A 580 -15.22 35.39 -11.90
CA ASN A 580 -15.64 36.64 -11.28
C ASN A 580 -15.48 36.50 -9.77
N ASP A 581 -14.33 36.90 -9.26
CA ASP A 581 -13.89 36.53 -7.93
C ASP A 581 -14.31 37.54 -6.87
N LEU A 582 -14.40 37.06 -5.63
CA LEU A 582 -14.63 37.89 -4.46
C LEU A 582 -13.49 37.71 -3.46
N VAL A 583 -12.64 38.73 -3.35
CA VAL A 583 -11.45 38.70 -2.49
C VAL A 583 -11.55 39.72 -1.37
N TYR A 584 -11.31 39.26 -0.14
CA TYR A 584 -11.12 40.08 1.05
C TYR A 584 -9.69 39.89 1.58
N GLY A 585 -8.87 40.95 1.57
CA GLY A 585 -7.54 40.97 2.23
C GLY A 585 -7.67 40.90 3.76
N GLU A 586 -8.64 41.62 4.31
CA GLU A 586 -8.91 41.70 5.75
C GLU A 586 -7.87 42.55 6.51
N ALA A 587 -6.97 41.97 7.31
CA ALA A 587 -6.08 42.72 8.17
C ALA A 587 -4.63 42.50 7.76
N GLY A 588 -4.02 43.46 7.10
CA GLY A 588 -2.69 43.23 6.55
C GLY A 588 -2.31 44.28 5.55
N ARG A 589 -1.04 44.28 5.12
CA ARG A 589 -0.66 45.05 3.92
C ARG A 589 -0.60 44.09 2.76
N ASP A 590 -1.75 43.89 2.13
CA ASP A 590 -1.97 42.77 1.24
C ASP A 590 -1.67 43.12 -0.21
N THR A 591 -1.37 42.08 -0.98
CA THR A 591 -1.19 42.17 -2.43
C THR A 591 -2.22 41.28 -3.11
N ILE A 592 -3.18 41.89 -3.80
CA ILE A 592 -4.32 41.20 -4.38
C ILE A 592 -4.34 41.43 -5.90
N TYR A 593 -4.39 40.34 -6.66
CA TYR A 593 -4.59 40.30 -8.10
C TYR A 593 -5.91 39.59 -8.43
N GLY A 594 -6.83 40.25 -9.12
CA GLY A 594 -8.05 39.62 -9.64
C GLY A 594 -7.78 38.70 -10.84
N ALA A 595 -6.98 39.20 -11.79
CA ALA A 595 -6.61 38.56 -13.04
C ALA A 595 -7.74 38.58 -14.10
N ASP A 596 -8.31 37.44 -14.53
CA ASP A 596 -9.26 37.40 -15.64
C ASP A 596 -10.71 37.35 -15.14
N GLY A 597 -11.54 38.36 -15.42
CA GLY A 597 -12.99 38.38 -15.17
C GLY A 597 -13.44 39.63 -14.41
N ASP A 598 -14.73 39.73 -14.08
CA ASP A 598 -15.29 40.92 -13.42
C ASP A 598 -15.19 40.78 -11.88
N ASP A 599 -14.07 41.21 -11.32
CA ASP A 599 -13.70 40.90 -9.94
C ASP A 599 -14.18 41.92 -8.89
N ARG A 600 -14.26 41.48 -7.63
CA ARG A 600 -14.49 42.35 -6.47
C ARG A 600 -13.39 42.18 -5.43
N LEU A 601 -12.57 43.21 -5.28
CA LEU A 601 -11.40 43.18 -4.40
C LEU A 601 -11.56 44.18 -3.25
N TYR A 602 -11.32 43.73 -2.02
CA TYR A 602 -11.37 44.55 -0.80
C TYR A 602 -10.05 44.42 -0.04
N GLY A 603 -9.24 45.49 0.05
CA GLY A 603 -8.01 45.51 0.87
C GLY A 603 -8.31 45.56 2.37
N ALA A 604 -9.29 46.40 2.73
CA ALA A 604 -9.82 46.62 4.06
C ALA A 604 -8.97 47.51 4.98
N SER A 605 -7.90 47.04 5.62
CA SER A 605 -7.12 47.89 6.55
C SER A 605 -5.63 47.75 6.37
N GLU A 606 -4.91 48.87 6.58
CA GLU A 606 -3.51 49.08 6.25
C GLU A 606 -3.29 49.38 4.75
N ASP A 607 -2.02 49.49 4.34
CA ASP A 607 -1.64 50.01 3.02
C ASP A 607 -1.56 48.85 1.99
N ASP A 608 -2.59 48.72 1.15
CA ASP A 608 -2.78 47.58 0.26
C ASP A 608 -2.38 47.84 -1.21
N LEU A 609 -2.12 46.76 -1.95
CA LEU A 609 -1.99 46.75 -3.41
C LEU A 609 -3.11 45.93 -4.03
N LEU A 610 -4.01 46.58 -4.77
CA LEU A 610 -5.09 45.94 -5.51
C LEU A 610 -4.88 46.11 -7.01
N VAL A 611 -4.90 45.01 -7.76
CA VAL A 611 -4.86 44.98 -9.22
C VAL A 611 -6.04 44.17 -9.72
N GLY A 612 -6.92 44.79 -10.51
CA GLY A 612 -8.10 44.15 -11.09
C GLY A 612 -7.68 43.13 -12.14
N GLY A 613 -7.41 43.58 -13.36
CA GLY A 613 -6.87 42.73 -14.42
C GLY A 613 -7.63 42.93 -15.72
N ASP A 614 -8.07 41.85 -16.34
CA ASP A 614 -8.92 41.88 -17.53
C ASP A 614 -10.39 41.74 -17.10
N GLY A 615 -11.21 42.77 -17.21
CA GLY A 615 -12.62 42.71 -16.83
C GLY A 615 -13.16 44.06 -16.36
N ASP A 616 -14.46 44.17 -16.09
CA ASP A 616 -15.01 45.37 -15.47
C ASP A 616 -15.00 45.19 -13.92
N ASP A 617 -13.92 45.61 -13.26
CA ASP A 617 -13.66 45.27 -11.84
C ASP A 617 -14.21 46.28 -10.82
N GLU A 618 -14.45 45.84 -9.58
CA GLU A 618 -14.74 46.70 -8.42
C GLU A 618 -13.65 46.58 -7.33
N LEU A 619 -12.85 47.63 -7.14
CA LEU A 619 -11.73 47.66 -6.19
C LEU A 619 -12.00 48.65 -5.05
N PHE A 620 -11.85 48.17 -3.80
CA PHE A 620 -12.03 48.95 -2.57
C PHE A 620 -10.77 48.84 -1.71
N GLY A 621 -9.96 49.92 -1.64
CA GLY A 621 -8.75 49.98 -0.81
C GLY A 621 -9.08 49.83 0.68
N GLY A 622 -9.78 50.80 1.25
CA GLY A 622 -10.29 50.69 2.62
C GLY A 622 -9.70 51.76 3.52
N ALA A 623 -8.87 51.39 4.48
CA ALA A 623 -8.22 52.33 5.37
C ALA A 623 -6.71 52.14 5.35
N GLY A 624 -5.97 53.12 4.86
CA GLY A 624 -4.53 53.03 4.63
C GLY A 624 -4.18 53.87 3.41
N ASP A 625 -2.89 53.99 3.10
CA ASP A 625 -2.44 54.65 1.88
C ASP A 625 -2.38 53.58 0.75
N ASP A 626 -3.51 53.36 0.06
CA ASP A 626 -3.69 52.23 -0.85
C ASP A 626 -3.17 52.48 -2.26
N ARG A 627 -2.81 51.41 -2.98
CA ARG A 627 -2.45 51.45 -4.40
C ARG A 627 -3.41 50.59 -5.21
N ILE A 628 -4.13 51.23 -6.12
CA ILE A 628 -5.25 50.60 -6.84
C ILE A 628 -5.04 50.73 -8.34
N ALA A 629 -5.07 49.63 -9.08
CA ALA A 629 -4.96 49.59 -10.54
C ALA A 629 -6.05 48.69 -11.15
N GLY A 630 -7.03 49.27 -11.84
CA GLY A 630 -8.08 48.51 -12.51
C GLY A 630 -7.55 47.66 -13.68
N ARG A 631 -6.68 48.25 -14.51
CA ARG A 631 -6.09 47.65 -15.73
C ARG A 631 -7.06 47.69 -16.92
N ALA A 632 -7.45 46.55 -17.48
CA ALA A 632 -8.18 46.48 -18.73
C ALA A 632 -9.67 46.28 -18.48
N GLY A 633 -10.47 47.27 -18.87
CA GLY A 633 -11.92 47.25 -18.69
C GLY A 633 -12.37 48.54 -18.01
N ASN A 634 -13.65 48.63 -17.65
CA ASN A 634 -14.24 49.85 -17.07
C ASN A 634 -14.44 49.68 -15.58
N ASP A 635 -13.37 49.93 -14.84
CA ASP A 635 -13.30 49.58 -13.43
C ASP A 635 -13.93 50.63 -12.51
N LEU A 636 -14.35 50.21 -11.32
CA LEU A 636 -14.81 51.05 -10.24
C LEU A 636 -13.78 51.05 -9.12
N LEU A 637 -13.12 52.19 -8.91
CA LEU A 637 -12.00 52.32 -7.96
C LEU A 637 -12.42 53.20 -6.78
N THR A 638 -12.31 52.67 -5.57
CA THR A 638 -12.63 53.36 -4.31
C THR A 638 -11.42 53.27 -3.39
N GLY A 639 -10.82 54.42 -3.03
CA GLY A 639 -9.62 54.45 -2.18
C GLY A 639 -9.96 54.26 -0.71
N GLY A 640 -10.96 54.98 -0.21
CA GLY A 640 -11.36 54.96 1.19
C GLY A 640 -10.65 56.03 2.00
N ALA A 641 -10.08 55.66 3.15
CA ALA A 641 -9.48 56.57 4.10
C ALA A 641 -7.95 56.49 4.04
N GLY A 642 -7.29 57.58 3.68
CA GLY A 642 -5.83 57.63 3.57
C GLY A 642 -5.43 58.48 2.38
N ASN A 643 -4.19 58.36 1.93
CA ASN A 643 -3.68 59.01 0.73
C ASN A 643 -3.47 57.97 -0.37
N ASP A 644 -4.51 57.78 -1.16
CA ASP A 644 -4.54 56.65 -2.10
C ASP A 644 -3.91 56.99 -3.45
N LEU A 645 -3.40 55.98 -4.14
CA LEU A 645 -2.81 56.08 -5.47
C LEU A 645 -3.59 55.23 -6.47
N PHE A 646 -4.36 55.90 -7.33
CA PHE A 646 -5.06 55.27 -8.45
C PHE A 646 -4.16 55.24 -9.69
N VAL A 647 -3.76 54.05 -10.14
CA VAL A 647 -2.75 53.86 -11.18
C VAL A 647 -3.39 53.51 -12.51
N PHE A 648 -3.08 54.32 -13.52
CA PHE A 648 -3.54 54.11 -14.89
C PHE A 648 -2.37 53.71 -15.79
N GLY A 649 -2.52 52.54 -16.43
CA GLY A 649 -1.60 51.99 -17.43
C GLY A 649 -2.21 51.81 -18.81
N ASP A 650 -3.55 51.73 -18.88
CA ASP A 650 -4.34 51.47 -20.08
C ASP A 650 -5.37 52.59 -20.33
N TYR A 651 -5.77 52.82 -21.60
CA TYR A 651 -6.85 53.77 -21.94
C TYR A 651 -7.53 53.45 -23.27
N GLY A 652 -8.81 53.78 -23.39
CA GLY A 652 -9.56 53.61 -24.64
C GLY A 652 -11.06 53.64 -24.43
N ALA A 653 -11.85 53.51 -25.51
CA ALA A 653 -13.32 53.57 -25.42
C ALA A 653 -13.95 52.42 -24.59
N GLY A 654 -13.18 51.38 -24.28
CA GLY A 654 -13.57 50.29 -23.39
C GLY A 654 -12.75 50.19 -22.09
N ASN A 655 -11.83 51.15 -21.85
CA ASN A 655 -11.01 51.21 -20.64
C ASN A 655 -11.15 52.62 -20.03
N VAL A 656 -12.28 52.85 -19.37
CA VAL A 656 -12.61 54.13 -18.71
C VAL A 656 -13.02 53.87 -17.27
N ASP A 657 -12.02 53.88 -16.40
CA ASP A 657 -12.22 53.58 -14.98
C ASP A 657 -12.86 54.78 -14.27
N THR A 658 -13.58 54.50 -13.19
CA THR A 658 -14.30 55.48 -12.38
C THR A 658 -13.76 55.49 -10.96
N ILE A 659 -13.15 56.60 -10.56
CA ILE A 659 -12.77 56.85 -9.16
C ILE A 659 -13.97 57.42 -8.41
N THR A 660 -14.40 56.75 -7.33
CA THR A 660 -15.67 57.06 -6.65
C THR A 660 -15.54 58.13 -5.56
N ASP A 661 -14.40 58.20 -4.86
CA ASP A 661 -14.29 58.92 -3.59
C ASP A 661 -13.03 59.80 -3.42
N PHE A 662 -12.33 60.10 -4.51
CA PHE A 662 -11.11 60.91 -4.51
C PHE A 662 -11.15 62.13 -3.58
N GLN A 663 -10.20 62.20 -2.65
CA GLN A 663 -10.12 63.18 -1.57
C GLN A 663 -8.80 63.96 -1.55
N GLU A 664 -8.62 64.79 -0.51
CA GLU A 664 -7.40 65.58 -0.33
C GLU A 664 -6.29 64.70 0.24
N GLY A 665 -5.29 64.38 -0.58
CA GLY A 665 -4.19 63.48 -0.21
C GLY A 665 -3.82 62.60 -1.40
N ASP A 666 -4.86 62.03 -1.99
CA ASP A 666 -4.81 61.09 -3.10
C ASP A 666 -4.07 61.59 -4.33
N LYS A 667 -3.66 60.62 -5.14
CA LYS A 667 -2.93 60.79 -6.38
C LYS A 667 -3.50 59.93 -7.49
N ILE A 668 -3.44 60.49 -8.69
CA ILE A 668 -3.64 59.77 -9.94
C ILE A 668 -2.25 59.49 -10.54
N GLY A 669 -1.90 58.22 -10.54
CA GLY A 669 -0.69 57.65 -11.10
C GLY A 669 -0.78 57.43 -12.60
N LEU A 670 0.20 57.92 -13.36
CA LEU A 670 0.26 57.76 -14.82
C LEU A 670 1.51 56.94 -15.19
N ASP A 671 1.32 55.72 -15.68
CA ASP A 671 2.42 54.86 -16.12
C ASP A 671 2.94 55.22 -17.52
N ARG A 672 4.15 55.81 -17.56
CA ARG A 672 4.77 56.25 -18.81
C ARG A 672 5.37 55.11 -19.63
N SER A 673 5.57 53.93 -19.06
CA SER A 673 6.21 52.80 -19.74
C SER A 673 5.32 52.19 -20.82
N LEU A 674 4.00 52.26 -20.63
CA LEU A 674 3.01 51.70 -21.53
C LEU A 674 2.43 52.77 -22.47
N LEU A 675 1.86 53.85 -21.94
CA LEU A 675 0.97 54.71 -22.74
C LEU A 675 1.11 56.23 -22.54
N PHE A 676 1.71 56.71 -21.44
CA PHE A 676 1.90 58.14 -21.16
C PHE A 676 3.30 58.67 -21.55
N GLY A 677 3.93 58.06 -22.57
CA GLY A 677 5.33 58.29 -22.93
C GLY A 677 5.70 59.72 -23.35
N THR A 678 4.74 60.60 -23.64
CA THR A 678 4.98 62.03 -23.96
C THR A 678 4.98 62.96 -22.75
N ILE A 679 4.77 62.43 -21.54
CA ILE A 679 5.03 63.14 -20.29
C ILE A 679 6.52 63.00 -20.02
N ASP A 680 7.29 64.10 -20.09
CA ASP A 680 8.75 64.03 -20.06
C ASP A 680 9.33 63.86 -18.64
N LYS A 681 8.60 64.29 -17.60
CA LYS A 681 9.07 64.38 -16.21
C LYS A 681 8.50 63.26 -15.32
N LEU A 682 9.35 62.68 -14.46
CA LEU A 682 8.94 61.73 -13.41
C LEU A 682 8.53 62.48 -12.13
N GLY A 683 7.59 61.91 -11.38
CA GLY A 683 7.02 62.52 -10.18
C GLY A 683 5.90 63.50 -10.51
N SER A 684 5.75 64.55 -9.71
CA SER A 684 4.66 65.52 -9.88
C SER A 684 4.66 66.17 -11.26
N LEU A 685 3.48 66.19 -11.87
CA LEU A 685 3.25 66.78 -13.19
C LEU A 685 3.62 68.27 -13.20
N ASP A 686 4.18 68.75 -14.31
CA ASP A 686 4.46 70.18 -14.48
C ASP A 686 3.16 70.98 -14.52
N LEU A 687 3.17 72.18 -13.93
CA LEU A 687 1.97 73.03 -13.81
C LEU A 687 1.28 73.31 -15.15
N GLY A 688 2.05 73.37 -16.25
CA GLY A 688 1.54 73.60 -17.60
C GLY A 688 0.92 72.37 -18.27
N ALA A 689 1.14 71.17 -17.72
CA ALA A 689 0.65 69.93 -18.32
C ALA A 689 -0.76 69.53 -17.85
N PHE A 690 -1.33 70.24 -16.88
CA PHE A 690 -2.70 70.03 -16.42
C PHE A 690 -3.59 71.23 -16.75
N ARG A 691 -4.78 70.95 -17.31
CA ARG A 691 -5.71 72.00 -17.74
C ARG A 691 -7.17 71.64 -17.48
N TYR A 692 -7.95 72.62 -17.05
CA TYR A 692 -9.42 72.53 -17.05
C TYR A 692 -10.00 72.73 -18.45
N GLY A 693 -10.92 71.84 -18.84
CA GLY A 693 -11.65 71.89 -20.11
C GLY A 693 -11.56 70.58 -20.90
N THR A 694 -11.88 70.64 -22.18
CA THR A 694 -11.90 69.49 -23.10
C THR A 694 -10.99 69.67 -24.32
N GLN A 695 -10.18 70.73 -24.35
CA GLN A 695 -9.26 71.06 -25.44
C GLN A 695 -7.95 71.59 -24.87
N ALA A 696 -6.81 71.09 -25.36
CA ALA A 696 -5.50 71.72 -25.17
C ALA A 696 -5.41 73.03 -25.97
N LEU A 697 -4.67 74.02 -25.46
CA LEU A 697 -4.43 75.29 -26.17
C LEU A 697 -2.94 75.56 -26.47
N ASP A 698 -2.01 74.91 -25.78
CA ASP A 698 -0.58 75.03 -26.03
C ASP A 698 0.13 73.70 -25.81
N ALA A 699 1.30 73.55 -26.42
CA ALA A 699 2.06 72.31 -26.58
C ALA A 699 2.46 71.59 -25.29
N ASP A 700 2.22 72.18 -24.12
CA ASP A 700 2.57 71.61 -22.81
C ASP A 700 1.36 70.93 -22.14
N ASP A 701 0.12 71.26 -22.53
CA ASP A 701 -1.11 70.63 -22.00
C ASP A 701 -1.10 69.10 -22.28
N ARG A 702 -1.29 68.24 -21.27
CA ARG A 702 -1.32 66.76 -21.44
C ARG A 702 -2.55 66.12 -20.81
N ILE A 703 -2.96 66.57 -19.63
CA ILE A 703 -4.13 66.07 -18.92
C ILE A 703 -5.21 67.15 -18.92
N LEU A 704 -6.35 66.83 -19.50
CA LEU A 704 -7.51 67.71 -19.62
C LEU A 704 -8.62 67.24 -18.69
N TYR A 705 -9.12 68.12 -17.83
CA TYR A 705 -10.16 67.78 -16.86
C TYR A 705 -11.45 68.59 -17.08
N GLN A 706 -12.53 67.90 -17.43
CA GLN A 706 -13.86 68.48 -17.54
C GLN A 706 -14.60 68.37 -16.20
N SER A 707 -14.40 69.36 -15.32
CA SER A 707 -14.95 69.34 -13.95
C SER A 707 -16.47 69.20 -13.86
N SER A 708 -17.24 69.68 -14.85
CA SER A 708 -18.71 69.55 -14.83
C SER A 708 -19.22 68.13 -15.04
N THR A 709 -18.40 67.24 -15.63
CA THR A 709 -18.75 65.84 -15.87
C THR A 709 -17.80 64.87 -15.18
N GLY A 710 -16.72 65.36 -14.57
CA GLY A 710 -15.72 64.51 -13.93
C GLY A 710 -14.80 63.78 -14.89
N LYS A 711 -14.79 64.12 -16.18
CA LYS A 711 -14.04 63.35 -17.20
C LYS A 711 -12.59 63.82 -17.32
N LEU A 712 -11.66 62.86 -17.33
CA LEU A 712 -10.23 63.07 -17.50
C LEU A 712 -9.78 62.55 -18.87
N PHE A 713 -9.13 63.42 -19.65
CA PHE A 713 -8.65 63.07 -20.97
C PHE A 713 -7.13 63.24 -21.05
N TYR A 714 -6.49 62.35 -21.82
CA TYR A 714 -5.09 62.44 -22.19
C TYR A 714 -4.95 63.00 -23.61
N ASP A 715 -4.20 64.10 -23.75
CA ASP A 715 -3.80 64.67 -25.03
C ASP A 715 -2.31 64.38 -25.29
N ALA A 716 -2.04 63.38 -26.13
CA ALA A 716 -0.69 62.94 -26.42
C ALA A 716 0.13 63.95 -27.24
N ASP A 717 -0.51 64.74 -28.12
CA ASP A 717 0.17 65.77 -28.91
C ASP A 717 0.25 67.12 -28.19
N GLY A 718 -0.63 67.27 -27.21
CA GLY A 718 -0.76 68.38 -26.32
C GLY A 718 -0.91 69.73 -26.98
N ASN A 719 -1.37 69.83 -28.22
CA ASN A 719 -1.73 71.11 -28.83
C ASN A 719 -3.14 71.10 -29.42
N GLY A 720 -3.91 70.04 -29.13
CA GLY A 720 -5.31 69.88 -29.52
C GLY A 720 -5.50 69.57 -31.01
N ALA A 721 -4.45 69.15 -31.72
CA ALA A 721 -4.58 68.74 -33.12
C ALA A 721 -5.14 67.31 -33.25
N LEU A 722 -4.87 66.45 -32.27
CA LEU A 722 -5.48 65.15 -32.08
C LEU A 722 -6.65 65.23 -31.08
N ALA A 723 -7.58 64.31 -31.22
CA ALA A 723 -8.67 64.19 -30.26
C ALA A 723 -8.12 63.58 -28.96
N PRO A 724 -8.33 64.24 -27.80
CA PRO A 724 -7.87 63.69 -26.53
C PRO A 724 -8.70 62.45 -26.17
N VAL A 725 -8.05 61.47 -25.53
CA VAL A 725 -8.64 60.16 -25.21
C VAL A 725 -9.12 60.16 -23.76
N LEU A 726 -10.36 59.76 -23.54
CA LEU A 726 -10.91 59.56 -22.20
C LEU A 726 -10.24 58.33 -21.58
N PHE A 727 -9.71 58.46 -20.38
CA PHE A 727 -9.08 57.35 -19.65
C PHE A 727 -9.64 57.15 -18.25
N ALA A 728 -10.24 58.19 -17.65
CA ALA A 728 -10.83 58.07 -16.32
C ALA A 728 -12.00 59.01 -16.14
N GLN A 729 -12.88 58.65 -15.21
CA GLN A 729 -13.91 59.50 -14.66
C GLN A 729 -13.76 59.60 -13.14
N ILE A 730 -14.04 60.78 -12.60
CA ILE A 730 -14.07 61.05 -11.17
C ILE A 730 -15.39 61.74 -10.80
N THR A 731 -15.69 61.86 -9.51
CA THR A 731 -16.88 62.60 -9.06
C THR A 731 -16.93 64.03 -9.66
N PRO A 732 -18.05 64.44 -10.30
CA PRO A 732 -18.16 65.77 -10.89
C PRO A 732 -17.96 66.89 -9.87
N GLY A 733 -17.10 67.84 -10.20
CA GLY A 733 -16.76 68.97 -9.34
C GLY A 733 -15.58 68.73 -8.38
N THR A 734 -14.96 67.54 -8.38
CA THR A 734 -13.73 67.28 -7.60
C THR A 734 -12.64 68.28 -8.00
N ALA A 735 -11.94 68.83 -7.01
CA ALA A 735 -10.89 69.82 -7.22
C ALA A 735 -9.57 69.12 -7.55
N LEU A 736 -9.10 69.24 -8.80
CA LEU A 736 -7.84 68.67 -9.26
C LEU A 736 -6.83 69.75 -9.66
N SER A 737 -5.55 69.46 -9.50
CA SER A 737 -4.45 70.28 -10.00
C SER A 737 -3.33 69.39 -10.54
N ALA A 738 -2.28 69.99 -11.09
CA ALA A 738 -1.09 69.23 -11.49
C ALA A 738 -0.47 68.43 -10.32
N GLN A 739 -0.70 68.84 -9.06
CA GLN A 739 -0.21 68.11 -7.89
C GLN A 739 -1.07 66.88 -7.53
N SER A 740 -2.25 66.73 -8.12
CA SER A 740 -3.07 65.52 -7.99
C SER A 740 -2.53 64.37 -8.85
N PHE A 741 -1.57 64.63 -9.74
CA PHE A 741 -1.03 63.63 -10.66
C PHE A 741 0.44 63.35 -10.36
N GLU A 742 0.81 62.08 -10.49
CA GLU A 742 2.18 61.62 -10.44
C GLU A 742 2.48 60.73 -11.65
N ALA A 743 3.60 60.97 -12.34
CA ALA A 743 4.00 60.20 -13.50
C ALA A 743 5.19 59.29 -13.17
N PHE A 744 5.05 57.99 -13.47
CA PHE A 744 6.04 56.96 -13.18
C PHE A 744 6.70 56.42 -14.46
N GLY A 745 7.93 55.90 -14.36
CA GLY A 745 8.64 55.21 -15.46
C GLY A 745 8.66 53.70 -15.21
N ASN A 746 9.55 52.94 -15.87
CA ASN A 746 9.70 51.46 -15.81
C ASN A 746 9.80 50.79 -14.40
N ALA A 747 9.60 51.51 -13.31
CA ALA A 747 9.20 50.94 -12.05
C ALA A 747 8.30 52.00 -11.37
N ALA A 748 7.01 51.72 -11.26
CA ALA A 748 6.23 52.39 -10.24
C ALA A 748 6.91 52.11 -8.88
N PRO A 749 7.05 53.10 -8.00
CA PRO A 749 7.67 52.85 -6.71
C PRO A 749 6.89 51.73 -5.99
N PRO A 750 7.56 50.73 -5.38
CA PRO A 750 6.89 49.85 -4.43
C PRO A 750 6.28 50.71 -3.31
N PRO A 751 5.28 50.17 -2.58
CA PRO A 751 4.64 50.86 -1.46
C PRO A 751 5.71 51.53 -0.61
N PHE A 752 5.45 52.76 -0.15
CA PHE A 752 6.38 53.60 0.59
C PHE A 752 7.38 52.76 1.40
N ALA A 753 8.62 52.68 0.88
CA ALA A 753 9.55 51.64 1.30
C ALA A 753 9.86 51.66 2.80
N SER A 754 9.60 50.55 3.50
CA SER A 754 10.66 49.89 4.27
C SER A 754 10.39 48.41 4.58
N GLY A 755 11.01 47.54 3.79
CA GLY A 755 11.84 46.47 4.33
C GLY A 755 11.29 45.04 4.31
N ALA A 756 11.91 44.24 3.43
CA ALA A 756 11.92 42.78 3.31
C ALA A 756 10.81 42.16 2.44
N GLU A 757 11.23 41.58 1.32
CA GLU A 757 10.62 40.40 0.66
C GLU A 757 11.69 39.78 -0.25
N PRO A 758 11.91 38.45 -0.22
CA PRO A 758 12.70 37.73 -1.20
C PRO A 758 11.86 36.65 -1.89
N LEU A 759 11.37 36.86 -3.12
CA LEU A 759 11.07 35.72 -4.00
C LEU A 759 11.53 35.95 -5.44
N SER A 760 12.40 35.02 -5.86
CA SER A 760 12.92 34.85 -7.21
C SER A 760 12.02 33.92 -8.00
N GLY A 761 11.41 34.38 -9.10
CA GLY A 761 10.51 33.49 -9.86
C GLY A 761 9.99 33.91 -11.23
N ALA A 762 10.20 35.15 -11.69
CA ALA A 762 10.06 35.60 -13.09
C ALA A 762 8.72 35.37 -13.83
N ASP A 763 7.82 36.37 -13.75
CA ASP A 763 6.94 36.77 -14.85
C ASP A 763 7.57 37.99 -15.60
N PRO A 764 7.67 38.00 -16.95
CA PRO A 764 8.23 39.11 -17.72
C PRO A 764 7.43 40.42 -17.69
N LEU A 765 6.24 40.49 -17.09
CA LEU A 765 5.45 41.73 -16.99
C LEU A 765 5.99 42.76 -15.97
N PHE A 766 7.01 42.42 -15.19
CA PHE A 766 7.61 43.34 -14.19
C PHE A 766 9.15 43.41 -14.19
N ALA A 767 9.79 43.32 -15.38
CA ALA A 767 11.23 43.58 -15.58
C ALA A 767 11.55 44.94 -16.23
#